data_AF-A0A356TN00-F1
#
_entry.id   AF-A0A356TN00-F1
#
_cell.length_a   1.000
_cell.length_b   1.000
_cell.length_c   1.000
_cell.angle_alpha   90.00
_cell.angle_beta   90.00
_cell.angle_gamma   90.00
#
_symmetry.space_group_name_H-M   'P 1'
#
loop_
_entity.id
_entity.type
_entity.pdbx_description
1 polymer ?
#
loop_
_entity_poly.entity_id
_entity_poly.type
_entity_poly.pdbx_seq_one_letter_code
_entity_poly.pdbx_strand_id
1 'polypeptide(L)'
;MLYVFHRREDGLYKLLPYNLIRKEVQNPIPCHGYSLFEDGKMVCFRVVGDEPVRVHPMQVWQTPFSSVEHADRAAPAEGGYLTKIGNAELVRGISDAYTVRRLATPETPSRQGFEDLIAACNRTLDTYHWLGHADVSNLGETLHELRQTAELVIDEFEKVETIRGRAASALKDARETQTELLRTLRPQEWKAVGKYMEALTALRKRRGHLITLRELRYMDLAALTALEEEATERFEQISRAAVEFLLDPASLAPLKKRIEEVLAKIEAAEKGAALKELEAEVTSIGDGLDVLSEVVGGLQVEDATARTQILERIGEVYAQLNRVRASLANRKREVLTREGRAEFSAQFALLGQAVQSALARCETPEHCDEQLSRLMVQLEELEARFGELEEFVGDLATKREEIYEAFGGKKLLLLDERQRRAGTLVTAAERILEGVGRRARTFADADALNAWFASDAMVLKLRDLVERLQELGDSVHAEELASKLKTARQDALRTLRDKQDLFEDGDSIIKLGRHRFGVNTQPLELTIVPRGEGLAFHLTGSDFYQLIDDPRLAEMKDLWDQPLISESPHVYRGELLAATILFRAERDGTVGALHEAVREGRLAALVRGEAQQRYDEGYDRGVHDADATRILEKLLAMESTAGLLRFPPQPRALACLFWAACKDDRLRGR
;
A
#
# COMPACT_ATOMS: atom_id res chain seq x y z
N MET A 1 6.89 -49.69 -46.20
CA MET A 1 7.94 -49.81 -47.25
C MET A 1 8.15 -51.29 -47.56
N LEU A 2 8.42 -51.68 -48.81
CA LEU A 2 8.72 -53.07 -49.17
C LEU A 2 10.17 -53.16 -49.63
N TYR A 3 11.02 -53.85 -48.87
CA TYR A 3 12.37 -54.16 -49.33
C TYR A 3 12.35 -55.45 -50.13
N VAL A 4 12.97 -55.45 -51.32
CA VAL A 4 12.98 -56.58 -52.23
C VAL A 4 14.41 -57.04 -52.42
N PHE A 5 14.68 -58.27 -51.99
CA PHE A 5 15.97 -58.92 -52.19
C PHE A 5 15.80 -60.02 -53.24
N HIS A 6 16.68 -60.06 -54.24
CA HIS A 6 16.65 -61.05 -55.30
C HIS A 6 17.98 -61.83 -55.31
N ARG A 7 17.89 -63.15 -55.16
CA ARG A 7 19.00 -64.07 -55.35
C ARG A 7 18.95 -64.61 -56.77
N ARG A 8 19.91 -64.17 -57.59
CA ARG A 8 19.95 -64.46 -59.03
C ARG A 8 20.18 -65.93 -59.38
N GLU A 9 20.89 -66.67 -58.53
CA GLU A 9 21.31 -68.05 -58.81
C GLU A 9 20.14 -69.02 -58.97
N ASP A 10 19.09 -68.85 -58.14
CA ASP A 10 17.91 -69.70 -58.08
C ASP A 10 16.60 -68.93 -58.34
N GLY A 11 16.70 -67.66 -58.75
CA GLY A 11 15.55 -66.80 -59.06
C GLY A 11 14.64 -66.51 -57.87
N LEU A 12 15.15 -66.66 -56.64
CA LEU A 12 14.36 -66.45 -55.43
C LEU A 12 14.31 -64.96 -55.05
N TYR A 13 13.11 -64.44 -54.88
CA TYR A 13 12.81 -63.15 -54.29
C TYR A 13 12.40 -63.31 -52.82
N LYS A 14 12.89 -62.42 -51.97
CA LYS A 14 12.48 -62.28 -50.58
C LYS A 14 11.95 -60.87 -50.38
N LEU A 15 10.64 -60.74 -50.27
CA LEU A 15 9.96 -59.47 -50.03
C LEU A 15 9.85 -59.26 -48.51
N LEU A 16 10.34 -58.14 -48.01
CA LEU A 16 10.34 -57.77 -46.60
C LEU A 16 9.50 -56.49 -46.39
N PRO A 17 8.22 -56.64 -46.02
CA PRO A 17 7.40 -55.53 -45.58
C PRO A 17 7.99 -54.91 -44.30
N TYR A 18 8.41 -53.65 -44.38
CA TYR A 18 8.83 -52.88 -43.21
C TYR A 18 7.73 -51.89 -42.82
N ASN A 19 7.27 -52.02 -41.58
CA ASN A 19 6.29 -51.12 -40.99
C ASN A 19 7.03 -49.90 -40.43
N LEU A 20 6.90 -48.76 -41.11
CA LEU A 20 7.56 -47.51 -40.73
C LEU A 20 7.07 -46.95 -39.39
N ILE A 21 5.82 -47.26 -38.99
CA ILE A 21 5.27 -46.81 -37.71
C ILE A 21 5.89 -47.61 -36.57
N ARG A 22 5.78 -48.94 -36.62
CA ARG A 22 6.29 -49.83 -35.57
C ARG A 22 7.80 -50.04 -35.61
N LYS A 23 8.46 -49.62 -36.69
CA LYS A 23 9.89 -49.84 -36.97
C LYS A 23 10.29 -51.33 -36.96
N GLU A 24 9.39 -52.19 -37.44
CA GLU A 24 9.52 -53.65 -37.42
C GLU A 24 9.39 -54.26 -38.83
N VAL A 25 10.13 -55.35 -39.07
CA VAL A 25 10.02 -56.17 -40.28
C VAL A 25 8.90 -57.19 -40.07
N GLN A 26 7.90 -57.22 -40.96
CA GLN A 26 6.86 -58.25 -40.94
C GLN A 26 7.35 -59.56 -41.58
N ASN A 27 6.51 -60.59 -41.51
CA ASN A 27 6.82 -61.91 -42.05
C ASN A 27 7.30 -61.82 -43.51
N PRO A 28 8.52 -62.30 -43.82
CA PRO A 28 9.06 -62.31 -45.17
C PRO A 28 8.17 -63.11 -46.13
N ILE A 29 8.01 -62.63 -47.35
CA ILE A 29 7.30 -63.33 -48.43
C ILE A 29 8.34 -63.86 -49.42
N PRO A 30 8.69 -65.16 -49.37
CA PRO A 30 9.53 -65.77 -50.39
C PRO A 30 8.70 -66.08 -51.65
N CYS A 31 9.21 -65.74 -52.82
CA CYS A 31 8.57 -66.03 -54.12
C CYS A 31 9.61 -66.20 -55.24
N HIS A 32 9.30 -66.93 -56.32
CA HIS A 32 10.19 -67.02 -57.50
C HIS A 32 9.94 -65.93 -58.55
N GLY A 33 9.12 -64.95 -58.19
CA GLY A 33 8.74 -63.83 -59.04
C GLY A 33 7.52 -63.15 -58.45
N TYR A 34 7.40 -61.86 -58.69
CA TYR A 34 6.23 -61.10 -58.29
C TYR A 34 5.95 -59.98 -59.29
N SER A 35 4.69 -59.54 -59.33
CA SER A 35 4.26 -58.32 -59.99
C SER A 35 3.47 -57.50 -58.97
N LEU A 36 3.72 -56.19 -58.92
CA LEU A 36 2.99 -55.25 -58.09
C LEU A 36 2.27 -54.26 -59.00
N PHE A 37 0.95 -54.22 -58.90
CA PHE A 37 0.10 -53.31 -59.66
C PHE A 37 -0.06 -51.99 -58.91
N GLU A 38 -0.39 -50.93 -59.66
CA GLU A 38 -0.57 -49.59 -59.10
C GLU A 38 -1.62 -49.53 -58.00
N ASP A 39 -2.65 -50.40 -58.07
CA ASP A 39 -3.71 -50.52 -57.07
C ASP A 39 -3.33 -51.31 -55.81
N GLY A 40 -2.03 -51.67 -55.67
CA GLY A 40 -1.52 -52.44 -54.55
C GLY A 40 -1.80 -53.94 -54.64
N LYS A 41 -2.44 -54.44 -55.71
CA LYS A 41 -2.51 -55.89 -55.93
C LYS A 41 -1.11 -56.41 -56.21
N MET A 42 -0.72 -57.44 -55.50
CA MET A 42 0.55 -58.13 -55.68
C MET A 42 0.26 -59.58 -56.05
N VAL A 43 0.88 -60.02 -57.14
CA VAL A 43 0.78 -61.39 -57.62
C VAL A 43 2.15 -62.02 -57.47
N CYS A 44 2.25 -63.07 -56.66
CA CYS A 44 3.51 -63.75 -56.35
C CYS A 44 3.46 -65.22 -56.78
N PHE A 45 4.56 -65.71 -57.35
CA PHE A 45 4.80 -67.15 -57.54
C PHE A 45 5.21 -67.76 -56.21
N ARG A 46 4.33 -68.58 -55.62
CA ARG A 46 4.62 -69.19 -54.32
C ARG A 46 5.78 -70.17 -54.45
N VAL A 47 6.71 -70.12 -53.52
CA VAL A 47 7.72 -71.17 -53.36
C VAL A 47 7.03 -72.43 -52.85
N VAL A 48 7.06 -73.50 -53.64
CA VAL A 48 6.44 -74.80 -53.29
C VAL A 48 7.50 -75.89 -53.04
N GLY A 49 8.77 -75.61 -53.37
CA GLY A 49 9.92 -76.49 -53.19
C GLY A 49 11.01 -76.15 -54.20
N ASP A 50 12.15 -76.83 -54.10
CA ASP A 50 13.32 -76.61 -54.98
C ASP A 50 13.28 -77.45 -56.27
N GLU A 51 12.25 -78.30 -56.45
CA GLU A 51 12.11 -79.16 -57.62
C GLU A 51 11.28 -78.50 -58.74
N PRO A 52 11.68 -78.63 -60.02
CA PRO A 52 10.89 -78.11 -61.14
C PRO A 52 9.52 -78.77 -61.23
N VAL A 53 8.46 -77.96 -61.09
CA VAL A 53 7.05 -78.40 -61.23
C VAL A 53 6.42 -77.84 -62.51
N ARG A 54 5.46 -78.58 -63.09
CA ARG A 54 4.73 -78.12 -64.29
C ARG A 54 3.61 -77.12 -63.99
N VAL A 55 3.14 -77.04 -62.75
CA VAL A 55 2.08 -76.15 -62.30
C VAL A 55 2.63 -75.24 -61.22
N HIS A 56 2.67 -73.93 -61.48
CA HIS A 56 3.15 -72.95 -60.53
C HIS A 56 1.97 -72.24 -59.86
N PRO A 57 1.71 -72.45 -58.55
CA PRO A 57 0.64 -71.75 -57.88
C PRO A 57 1.00 -70.28 -57.68
N MET A 58 0.12 -69.42 -58.18
CA MET A 58 0.21 -67.98 -58.00
C MET A 58 -0.73 -67.56 -56.87
N GLN A 59 -0.26 -66.67 -56.01
CA GLN A 59 -1.08 -66.05 -54.98
C GLN A 59 -1.29 -64.58 -55.32
N VAL A 60 -2.54 -64.14 -55.25
CA VAL A 60 -2.93 -62.74 -55.41
C VAL A 60 -3.22 -62.19 -54.03
N TRP A 61 -2.51 -61.14 -53.65
CA TRP A 61 -2.65 -60.42 -52.39
C TRP A 61 -3.09 -59.00 -52.69
N GLN A 62 -4.04 -58.47 -51.92
CA GLN A 62 -4.21 -57.03 -51.85
C GLN A 62 -3.22 -56.50 -50.80
N THR A 63 -2.22 -55.75 -51.25
CA THR A 63 -1.16 -55.23 -50.37
C THR A 63 -1.30 -53.72 -50.19
N PRO A 64 -0.72 -53.14 -49.12
CA PRO A 64 -0.70 -51.69 -48.93
C PRO A 64 0.34 -50.97 -49.82
N PHE A 65 1.01 -51.67 -50.74
CA PHE A 65 2.05 -51.11 -51.59
C PHE A 65 1.48 -50.66 -52.93
N SER A 66 0.74 -49.54 -52.95
CA SER A 66 0.21 -48.94 -54.17
C SER A 66 1.13 -47.84 -54.73
N SER A 67 0.87 -47.41 -55.97
CA SER A 67 1.50 -46.20 -56.50
C SER A 67 1.00 -44.96 -55.77
N VAL A 68 1.79 -43.88 -55.77
CA VAL A 68 1.41 -42.60 -55.15
C VAL A 68 0.13 -42.07 -55.80
N GLU A 69 0.06 -42.13 -57.13
CA GLU A 69 -1.11 -41.69 -57.90
C GLU A 69 -2.39 -42.47 -57.55
N HIS A 70 -2.28 -43.78 -57.28
CA HIS A 70 -3.42 -44.58 -56.85
C HIS A 70 -3.81 -44.26 -55.40
N ALA A 71 -2.83 -44.12 -54.50
CA ALA A 71 -3.08 -43.76 -53.10
C ALA A 71 -3.76 -42.40 -52.98
N ASP A 72 -3.36 -41.41 -53.79
CA ASP A 72 -3.95 -40.07 -53.81
C ASP A 72 -5.38 -40.08 -54.38
N ARG A 73 -5.66 -40.89 -55.41
CA ARG A 73 -7.03 -41.07 -55.94
C ARG A 73 -7.96 -41.84 -55.00
N ALA A 74 -7.41 -42.75 -54.19
CA ALA A 74 -8.14 -43.54 -53.21
C ALA A 74 -8.33 -42.80 -51.87
N ALA A 75 -7.66 -41.65 -51.68
CA ALA A 75 -7.83 -40.83 -50.50
C ALA A 75 -9.27 -40.26 -50.44
N PRO A 76 -9.91 -40.21 -49.26
CA PRO A 76 -11.25 -39.62 -49.13
C PRO A 76 -11.24 -38.15 -49.59
N ALA A 77 -12.14 -37.78 -50.52
CA ALA A 77 -12.28 -36.41 -51.00
C ALA A 77 -12.83 -35.44 -49.92
N GLU A 78 -13.52 -35.99 -48.92
CA GLU A 78 -13.96 -35.27 -47.72
C GLU A 78 -13.27 -35.88 -46.50
N GLY A 79 -12.52 -35.08 -45.75
CA GLY A 79 -11.90 -35.52 -44.51
C GLY A 79 -11.42 -34.36 -43.65
N GLY A 80 -11.36 -34.59 -42.34
CA GLY A 80 -10.99 -33.62 -41.30
C GLY A 80 -9.55 -33.13 -41.38
N TYR A 81 -9.03 -32.54 -40.30
CA TYR A 81 -7.73 -31.86 -40.30
C TYR A 81 -6.56 -32.75 -40.78
N LEU A 82 -6.62 -34.05 -40.48
CA LEU A 82 -5.57 -35.01 -40.82
C LEU A 82 -5.33 -35.22 -42.33
N THR A 83 -6.34 -35.01 -43.19
CA THR A 83 -6.15 -35.15 -44.65
C THR A 83 -5.32 -34.02 -45.25
N LYS A 84 -5.23 -32.88 -44.54
CA LYS A 84 -4.36 -31.75 -44.92
C LYS A 84 -2.89 -32.02 -44.61
N ILE A 85 -2.61 -33.02 -43.76
CA ILE A 85 -1.26 -33.42 -43.38
C ILE A 85 -0.85 -34.56 -44.29
N GLY A 86 0.32 -34.47 -44.92
CA GLY A 86 0.80 -35.52 -45.83
C GLY A 86 0.98 -36.85 -45.10
N ASN A 87 0.59 -37.96 -45.74
CA ASN A 87 0.70 -39.31 -45.16
C ASN A 87 2.13 -39.63 -44.65
N ALA A 88 3.16 -39.19 -45.37
CA ALA A 88 4.56 -39.37 -44.94
C ALA A 88 4.91 -38.62 -43.64
N GLU A 89 4.26 -37.49 -43.36
CA GLU A 89 4.43 -36.76 -42.12
C GLU A 89 3.68 -37.43 -40.97
N LEU A 90 2.43 -37.86 -41.20
CA LEU A 90 1.65 -38.61 -40.21
C LEU A 90 2.36 -39.90 -39.78
N VAL A 91 2.87 -40.68 -40.73
CA VAL A 91 3.61 -41.92 -40.43
C VAL A 91 4.84 -41.66 -39.58
N ARG A 92 5.58 -40.57 -39.85
CA ARG A 92 6.75 -40.19 -39.05
C ARG A 92 6.35 -39.76 -37.62
N GLY A 93 5.33 -38.90 -37.49
CA GLY A 93 4.84 -38.47 -36.18
C GLY A 93 4.32 -39.61 -35.31
N ILE A 94 3.55 -40.55 -35.89
CA ILE A 94 3.08 -41.73 -35.16
C ILE A 94 4.29 -42.61 -34.75
N SER A 95 5.29 -42.79 -35.61
CA SER A 95 6.48 -43.58 -35.28
C SER A 95 7.29 -42.98 -34.12
N ASP A 96 7.41 -41.66 -34.07
CA ASP A 96 8.12 -40.97 -32.98
C ASP A 96 7.32 -41.04 -31.67
N ALA A 97 5.99 -40.96 -31.72
CA ALA A 97 5.14 -41.20 -30.55
C ALA A 97 5.30 -42.64 -30.00
N TYR A 98 5.41 -43.66 -30.85
CA TYR A 98 5.73 -45.03 -30.42
C TYR A 98 7.13 -45.15 -29.81
N THR A 99 8.09 -44.35 -30.29
CA THR A 99 9.45 -44.31 -29.76
C THR A 99 9.44 -43.71 -28.34
N VAL A 100 8.71 -42.61 -28.13
CA VAL A 100 8.50 -42.00 -26.81
C VAL A 100 7.83 -43.00 -25.86
N ARG A 101 6.76 -43.67 -26.29
CA ARG A 101 6.09 -44.70 -25.47
C ARG A 101 7.05 -45.78 -25.00
N ARG A 102 7.95 -46.25 -25.86
CA ARG A 102 8.92 -47.28 -25.49
C ARG A 102 9.93 -46.79 -24.45
N LEU A 103 10.39 -45.54 -24.59
CA LEU A 103 11.29 -44.91 -23.61
C LEU A 103 10.59 -44.64 -22.26
N ALA A 104 9.28 -44.40 -22.28
CA ALA A 104 8.47 -44.21 -21.08
C ALA A 104 8.28 -45.48 -20.24
N THR A 105 8.58 -46.65 -20.79
CA THR A 105 8.46 -47.95 -20.10
C THR A 105 9.80 -48.70 -20.07
N PRO A 106 10.82 -48.18 -19.36
CA PRO A 106 12.11 -48.85 -19.25
C PRO A 106 12.02 -50.07 -18.32
N GLU A 107 12.75 -51.15 -18.64
CA GLU A 107 12.90 -52.30 -17.74
C GLU A 107 13.74 -51.94 -16.50
N THR A 108 14.73 -51.07 -16.67
CA THR A 108 15.59 -50.54 -15.61
C THR A 108 15.61 -49.01 -15.66
N PRO A 109 14.92 -48.32 -14.74
CA PRO A 109 14.93 -46.87 -14.66
C PRO A 109 16.35 -46.33 -14.40
N SER A 110 16.79 -45.36 -15.19
CA SER A 110 18.07 -44.68 -15.03
C SER A 110 17.94 -43.22 -15.39
N ARG A 111 18.79 -42.37 -14.80
CA ARG A 111 18.86 -40.94 -15.13
C ARG A 111 19.00 -40.71 -16.64
N GLN A 112 19.97 -41.38 -17.26
CA GLN A 112 20.21 -41.30 -18.71
C GLN A 112 18.94 -41.69 -19.50
N GLY A 113 18.22 -42.73 -19.09
CA GLY A 113 16.98 -43.15 -19.75
C GLY A 113 15.87 -42.09 -19.71
N PHE A 114 15.74 -41.34 -18.60
CA PHE A 114 14.78 -40.25 -18.50
C PHE A 114 15.23 -39.00 -19.27
N GLU A 115 16.55 -38.71 -19.33
CA GLU A 115 17.10 -37.66 -20.18
C GLU A 115 16.83 -37.95 -21.67
N ASP A 116 17.01 -39.20 -22.09
CA ASP A 116 16.70 -39.66 -23.45
C ASP A 116 15.20 -39.55 -23.76
N LEU A 117 14.33 -39.84 -22.78
CA LEU A 117 12.88 -39.68 -22.89
C LEU A 117 12.47 -38.21 -23.07
N ILE A 118 12.99 -37.30 -22.23
CA ILE A 118 12.75 -35.85 -22.35
C ILE A 118 13.17 -35.36 -23.74
N ALA A 119 14.37 -35.76 -24.19
CA ALA A 119 14.86 -35.40 -25.51
C ALA A 119 13.97 -35.94 -26.63
N ALA A 120 13.41 -37.14 -26.49
CA ALA A 120 12.46 -37.71 -27.46
C ALA A 120 11.11 -36.97 -27.46
N CYS A 121 10.57 -36.60 -26.30
CA CYS A 121 9.36 -35.77 -26.19
C CYS A 121 9.55 -34.42 -26.86
N ASN A 122 10.64 -33.71 -26.56
CA ASN A 122 10.94 -32.39 -27.14
C ASN A 122 11.07 -32.48 -28.67
N ARG A 123 11.87 -33.42 -29.19
CA ARG A 123 11.99 -33.61 -30.65
C ARG A 123 10.64 -33.87 -31.32
N THR A 124 9.78 -34.66 -30.69
CA THR A 124 8.46 -35.01 -31.25
C THR A 124 7.53 -33.80 -31.25
N LEU A 125 7.48 -33.03 -30.15
CA LEU A 125 6.67 -31.81 -30.03
C LEU A 125 7.14 -30.72 -31.01
N ASP A 126 8.45 -30.52 -31.15
CA ASP A 126 9.02 -29.48 -32.02
C ASP A 126 8.85 -29.80 -33.50
N THR A 127 8.87 -31.09 -33.87
CA THR A 127 8.80 -31.52 -35.28
C THR A 127 7.37 -31.50 -35.83
N TYR A 128 6.36 -31.85 -35.01
CA TYR A 128 5.00 -32.10 -35.48
C TYR A 128 4.00 -31.14 -34.83
N HIS A 129 3.82 -29.96 -35.43
CA HIS A 129 2.92 -28.90 -34.97
C HIS A 129 1.44 -29.33 -34.83
N TRP A 130 1.03 -30.39 -35.51
CA TRP A 130 -0.35 -30.90 -35.50
C TRP A 130 -0.69 -31.76 -34.28
N LEU A 131 0.28 -32.17 -33.47
CA LEU A 131 0.05 -33.03 -32.29
C LEU A 131 -0.88 -32.40 -31.25
N GLY A 132 -1.00 -31.07 -31.23
CA GLY A 132 -1.90 -30.33 -30.35
C GLY A 132 -3.35 -30.25 -30.83
N HIS A 133 -3.67 -30.78 -32.01
CA HIS A 133 -5.00 -30.62 -32.61
C HIS A 133 -6.04 -31.58 -32.01
N ALA A 134 -7.30 -31.14 -31.91
CA ALA A 134 -8.40 -31.94 -31.35
C ALA A 134 -8.63 -33.27 -32.10
N ASP A 135 -8.49 -33.26 -33.43
CA ASP A 135 -8.61 -34.46 -34.29
C ASP A 135 -7.60 -35.59 -33.97
N VAL A 136 -6.54 -35.31 -33.22
CA VAL A 136 -5.58 -36.32 -32.71
C VAL A 136 -5.63 -36.46 -31.20
N SER A 137 -6.74 -36.02 -30.58
CA SER A 137 -6.94 -36.05 -29.13
C SER A 137 -5.85 -35.31 -28.34
N ASN A 138 -5.28 -34.25 -28.92
CA ASN A 138 -4.26 -33.40 -28.28
C ASN A 138 -3.08 -34.20 -27.68
N LEU A 139 -2.52 -35.13 -28.46
CA LEU A 139 -1.35 -35.93 -28.04
C LEU A 139 -0.17 -35.06 -27.55
N GLY A 140 -0.08 -33.81 -28.01
CA GLY A 140 0.89 -32.82 -27.52
C GLY A 140 0.81 -32.60 -26.00
N GLU A 141 -0.39 -32.53 -25.43
CA GLU A 141 -0.59 -32.39 -23.98
C GLU A 141 -0.03 -33.59 -23.21
N THR A 142 -0.32 -34.82 -23.66
CA THR A 142 0.23 -36.04 -23.04
C THR A 142 1.76 -36.08 -23.11
N LEU A 143 2.37 -35.62 -24.22
CA LEU A 143 3.82 -35.54 -24.34
C LEU A 143 4.43 -34.50 -23.40
N HIS A 144 3.75 -33.36 -23.18
CA HIS A 144 4.16 -32.36 -22.18
C HIS A 144 4.09 -32.91 -20.76
N GLU A 145 3.00 -33.58 -20.38
CA GLU A 145 2.85 -34.22 -19.06
C GLU A 145 3.93 -35.29 -18.82
N LEU A 146 4.21 -36.11 -19.83
CA LEU A 146 5.23 -37.14 -19.75
C LEU A 146 6.63 -36.53 -19.58
N ARG A 147 6.93 -35.43 -20.29
CA ARG A 147 8.18 -34.68 -20.12
C ARG A 147 8.31 -34.12 -18.71
N GLN A 148 7.29 -33.43 -18.21
CA GLN A 148 7.29 -32.87 -16.86
C GLN A 148 7.48 -33.97 -15.80
N THR A 149 6.82 -35.12 -15.98
CA THR A 149 6.98 -36.26 -15.08
C THR A 149 8.42 -36.81 -15.10
N ALA A 150 9.03 -36.92 -16.29
CA ALA A 150 10.42 -37.35 -16.41
C ALA A 150 11.41 -36.36 -15.77
N GLU A 151 11.18 -35.05 -15.89
CA GLU A 151 11.96 -34.01 -15.22
C GLU A 151 11.88 -34.16 -13.68
N LEU A 152 10.67 -34.33 -13.13
CA LEU A 152 10.47 -34.57 -11.70
C LEU A 152 11.19 -35.83 -11.20
N VAL A 153 11.25 -36.88 -12.02
CA VAL A 153 11.97 -38.11 -11.69
C VAL A 153 13.48 -37.87 -11.66
N ILE A 154 14.04 -37.11 -12.61
CA ILE A 154 15.46 -36.72 -12.59
C ILE A 154 15.79 -35.92 -11.33
N ASP A 155 14.97 -34.94 -10.97
CA ASP A 155 15.15 -34.16 -9.75
C ASP A 155 15.19 -35.06 -8.51
N GLU A 156 14.37 -36.10 -8.47
CA GLU A 156 14.37 -37.06 -7.36
C GLU A 156 15.64 -37.93 -7.34
N PHE A 157 16.16 -38.34 -8.50
CA PHE A 157 17.47 -39.01 -8.58
C PHE A 157 18.59 -38.13 -8.01
N GLU A 158 18.63 -36.85 -8.38
CA GLU A 158 19.65 -35.91 -7.87
C GLU A 158 19.56 -35.68 -6.37
N LYS A 159 18.33 -35.58 -5.83
CA LYS A 159 18.10 -35.48 -4.38
C LYS A 159 18.63 -36.72 -3.66
N VAL A 160 18.32 -37.92 -4.16
CA VAL A 160 18.77 -39.18 -3.55
C VAL A 160 20.30 -39.29 -3.58
N GLU A 161 20.96 -38.95 -4.69
CA GLU A 161 22.42 -38.92 -4.79
C GLU A 161 23.04 -37.93 -3.80
N THR A 162 22.46 -36.73 -3.68
CA THR A 162 22.92 -35.71 -2.74
C THR A 162 22.81 -36.18 -1.28
N ILE A 163 21.69 -36.81 -0.90
CA ILE A 163 21.50 -37.33 0.46
C ILE A 163 22.50 -38.45 0.75
N ARG A 164 22.73 -39.37 -0.20
CA ARG A 164 23.75 -40.42 -0.08
C ARG A 164 25.16 -39.84 0.09
N GLY A 165 25.51 -38.82 -0.69
CA GLY A 165 26.79 -38.12 -0.56
C GLY A 165 26.99 -37.47 0.81
N ARG A 166 25.94 -36.82 1.34
CA ARG A 166 25.96 -36.24 2.70
C ARG A 166 26.13 -37.30 3.78
N ALA A 167 25.42 -38.42 3.70
CA ALA A 167 25.54 -39.52 4.65
C ALA A 167 26.96 -40.12 4.64
N ALA A 168 27.53 -40.35 3.45
CA ALA A 168 28.88 -40.86 3.31
C ALA A 168 29.96 -39.90 3.84
N SER A 169 29.84 -38.59 3.57
CA SER A 169 30.74 -37.57 4.12
C SER A 169 30.67 -37.53 5.64
N ALA A 170 29.45 -37.49 6.21
CA ALA A 170 29.26 -37.43 7.66
C ALA A 170 29.86 -38.66 8.35
N LEU A 171 29.73 -39.85 7.76
CA LEU A 171 30.36 -41.08 8.28
C LEU A 171 31.89 -41.02 8.22
N LYS A 172 32.45 -40.47 7.14
CA LYS A 172 33.90 -40.29 7.00
C LYS A 172 34.45 -39.33 8.06
N ASP A 173 33.85 -38.16 8.20
CA ASP A 173 34.23 -37.15 9.19
C ASP A 173 34.10 -37.69 10.61
N ALA A 174 33.04 -38.48 10.85
CA ALA A 174 32.81 -39.18 12.10
C ALA A 174 33.97 -40.14 12.44
N ARG A 175 34.41 -40.93 11.47
CA ARG A 175 35.52 -41.87 11.64
C ARG A 175 36.84 -41.17 11.90
N GLU A 176 37.16 -40.11 11.14
CA GLU A 176 38.39 -39.33 11.31
C GLU A 176 38.46 -38.68 12.69
N THR A 177 37.37 -38.03 13.09
CA THR A 177 37.26 -37.37 14.41
C THR A 177 37.40 -38.38 15.55
N GLN A 178 36.79 -39.55 15.44
CA GLN A 178 36.91 -40.61 16.45
C GLN A 178 38.34 -41.13 16.53
N THR A 179 38.97 -41.40 15.38
CA THR A 179 40.35 -41.88 15.33
C THR A 179 41.30 -40.92 16.04
N GLU A 180 41.17 -39.61 15.77
CA GLU A 180 41.99 -38.59 16.41
C GLU A 180 41.70 -38.48 17.92
N LEU A 181 40.43 -38.51 18.32
CA LEU A 181 40.05 -38.51 19.74
C LEU A 181 40.73 -39.69 20.45
N LEU A 182 40.54 -40.91 19.96
CA LEU A 182 41.07 -42.13 20.58
C LEU A 182 42.61 -42.11 20.67
N ARG A 183 43.30 -41.50 19.71
CA ARG A 183 44.76 -41.34 19.71
C ARG A 183 45.27 -40.50 20.90
N THR A 184 44.48 -39.53 21.36
CA THR A 184 44.82 -38.66 22.49
C THR A 184 44.53 -39.29 23.87
N LEU A 185 43.75 -40.37 23.91
CA LEU A 185 43.31 -40.99 25.17
C LEU A 185 44.37 -41.94 25.73
N ARG A 186 45.25 -41.40 26.58
CA ARG A 186 46.32 -42.15 27.27
C ARG A 186 46.19 -42.07 28.78
N PRO A 187 45.29 -42.86 29.40
CA PRO A 187 44.99 -42.76 30.82
C PRO A 187 46.18 -42.99 31.75
N GLN A 188 47.19 -43.76 31.33
CA GLN A 188 48.39 -44.03 32.13
C GLN A 188 49.31 -42.80 32.32
N GLU A 189 49.19 -41.79 31.46
CA GLU A 189 50.02 -40.57 31.51
C GLU A 189 49.35 -39.44 32.34
N TRP A 190 48.10 -39.64 32.76
CA TRP A 190 47.30 -38.60 33.43
C TRP A 190 47.56 -38.55 34.93
N LYS A 191 47.68 -37.33 35.46
CA LYS A 191 47.94 -37.06 36.89
C LYS A 191 46.84 -36.25 37.56
N ALA A 192 45.75 -35.96 36.85
CA ALA A 192 44.66 -35.12 37.33
C ALA A 192 43.31 -35.69 36.89
N VAL A 193 42.34 -35.71 37.82
CA VAL A 193 40.97 -36.20 37.57
C VAL A 193 40.29 -35.49 36.39
N GLY A 194 40.63 -34.21 36.16
CA GLY A 194 40.08 -33.41 35.06
C GLY A 194 40.33 -34.03 33.68
N LYS A 195 41.45 -34.73 33.47
CA LYS A 195 41.74 -35.41 32.20
C LYS A 195 40.82 -36.61 31.96
N TYR A 196 40.46 -37.34 33.02
CA TYR A 196 39.47 -38.40 32.94
C TYR A 196 38.07 -37.83 32.67
N MET A 197 37.68 -36.74 33.33
CA MET A 197 36.40 -36.04 33.07
C MET A 197 36.32 -35.57 31.61
N GLU A 198 37.34 -34.87 31.12
CA GLU A 198 37.43 -34.41 29.72
C GLU A 198 37.28 -35.58 28.73
N ALA A 199 38.02 -36.67 28.96
CA ALA A 199 37.99 -37.85 28.10
C ALA A 199 36.63 -38.56 28.09
N LEU A 200 36.03 -38.78 29.27
CA LEU A 200 34.75 -39.46 29.41
C LEU A 200 33.61 -38.62 28.83
N THR A 201 33.61 -37.30 29.08
CA THR A 201 32.64 -36.37 28.48
C THR A 201 32.80 -36.32 26.95
N ALA A 202 34.03 -36.28 26.44
CA ALA A 202 34.29 -36.30 24.99
C ALA A 202 33.79 -37.59 24.33
N LEU A 203 34.03 -38.76 24.94
CA LEU A 203 33.53 -40.04 24.46
C LEU A 203 32.00 -40.14 24.56
N ARG A 204 31.38 -39.65 25.63
CA ARG A 204 29.91 -39.61 25.76
C ARG A 204 29.29 -38.73 24.68
N LYS A 205 29.85 -37.55 24.44
CA LYS A 205 29.43 -36.63 23.37
C LYS A 205 29.62 -37.28 21.99
N ARG A 206 30.72 -38.00 21.78
CA ARG A 206 30.99 -38.74 20.55
C ARG A 206 29.91 -39.80 20.30
N ARG A 207 29.58 -40.61 21.31
CA ARG A 207 28.50 -41.61 21.24
C ARG A 207 27.15 -40.97 20.92
N GLY A 208 26.80 -39.88 21.59
CA GLY A 208 25.57 -39.12 21.29
C GLY A 208 25.51 -38.65 19.83
N HIS A 209 26.61 -38.11 19.30
CA HIS A 209 26.70 -37.70 17.91
C HIS A 209 26.57 -38.87 16.93
N LEU A 210 27.19 -40.02 17.21
CA LEU A 210 27.02 -41.24 16.41
C LEU A 210 25.56 -41.70 16.38
N ILE A 211 24.84 -41.63 17.50
CA ILE A 211 23.41 -41.95 17.57
C ILE A 211 22.61 -41.00 16.67
N THR A 212 22.88 -39.69 16.71
CA THR A 212 22.21 -38.71 15.83
C THR A 212 22.45 -39.02 14.35
N LEU A 213 23.65 -39.47 13.98
CA LEU A 213 23.95 -39.85 12.59
C LEU A 213 23.12 -41.04 12.09
N ARG A 214 22.57 -41.89 12.99
CA ARG A 214 21.67 -42.98 12.61
C ARG A 214 20.36 -42.49 11.99
N GLU A 215 19.94 -41.26 12.30
CA GLU A 215 18.72 -40.65 11.76
C GLU A 215 18.89 -40.17 10.31
N LEU A 216 20.14 -40.09 9.81
CA LEU A 216 20.39 -39.70 8.43
C LEU A 216 19.98 -40.82 7.46
N ARG A 217 19.13 -40.46 6.49
CA ARG A 217 18.67 -41.37 5.44
C ARG A 217 19.85 -41.86 4.60
N TYR A 218 19.87 -43.17 4.28
CA TYR A 218 20.96 -43.86 3.56
C TYR A 218 22.30 -43.96 4.31
N MET A 219 22.33 -43.75 5.63
CA MET A 219 23.51 -44.00 6.46
C MET A 219 23.91 -45.49 6.46
N ASP A 220 25.21 -45.78 6.40
CA ASP A 220 25.74 -47.12 6.62
C ASP A 220 25.70 -47.45 8.12
N LEU A 221 24.62 -48.10 8.52
CA LEU A 221 24.38 -48.45 9.92
C LEU A 221 25.38 -49.49 10.44
N ALA A 222 25.95 -50.34 9.60
CA ALA A 222 26.91 -51.34 10.03
C ALA A 222 28.25 -50.67 10.42
N ALA A 223 28.75 -49.78 9.55
CA ALA A 223 29.95 -49.00 9.83
C ALA A 223 29.77 -48.06 11.04
N LEU A 224 28.59 -47.45 11.18
CA LEU A 224 28.29 -46.57 12.31
C LEU A 224 28.20 -47.32 13.64
N THR A 225 27.62 -48.53 13.64
CA THR A 225 27.54 -49.39 14.83
C THR A 225 28.94 -49.82 15.29
N ALA A 226 29.84 -50.16 14.37
CA ALA A 226 31.23 -50.48 14.70
C ALA A 226 31.97 -49.31 15.38
N LEU A 227 31.72 -48.07 14.94
CA LEU A 227 32.27 -46.87 15.60
C LEU A 227 31.70 -46.69 17.02
N GLU A 228 30.40 -46.96 17.20
CA GLU A 228 29.76 -46.87 18.52
C GLU A 228 30.31 -47.89 19.50
N GLU A 229 30.53 -49.12 19.05
CA GLU A 229 31.13 -50.21 19.84
C GLU A 229 32.56 -49.85 20.28
N GLU A 230 33.41 -49.39 19.36
CA GLU A 230 34.77 -48.95 19.68
C GLU A 230 34.79 -47.80 20.70
N ALA A 231 33.91 -46.81 20.54
CA ALA A 231 33.80 -45.70 21.49
C ALA A 231 33.31 -46.17 22.88
N THR A 232 32.44 -47.18 22.92
CA THR A 232 31.93 -47.78 24.17
C THR A 232 33.03 -48.55 24.89
N GLU A 233 33.78 -49.38 24.17
CA GLU A 233 34.88 -50.17 24.73
C GLU A 233 35.98 -49.24 25.29
N ARG A 234 36.28 -48.15 24.59
CA ARG A 234 37.21 -47.11 25.06
C ARG A 234 36.68 -46.34 26.25
N PHE A 235 35.38 -46.06 26.30
CA PHE A 235 34.74 -45.43 27.46
C PHE A 235 34.85 -46.31 28.71
N GLU A 236 34.64 -47.62 28.59
CA GLU A 236 34.78 -48.56 29.70
C GLU A 236 36.24 -48.69 30.19
N GLN A 237 37.21 -48.67 29.29
CA GLN A 237 38.63 -48.68 29.65
C GLN A 237 39.01 -47.43 30.46
N ILE A 238 38.57 -46.25 30.02
CA ILE A 238 38.85 -45.00 30.73
C ILE A 238 38.07 -44.93 32.05
N SER A 239 36.84 -45.44 32.08
CA SER A 239 36.02 -45.50 33.29
C SER A 239 36.70 -46.33 34.38
N ARG A 240 37.25 -47.51 34.02
CA ARG A 240 38.04 -48.34 34.94
C ARG A 240 39.27 -47.61 35.47
N ALA A 241 40.04 -46.98 34.58
CA ALA A 241 41.22 -46.20 34.97
C ALA A 241 40.87 -44.98 35.85
N ALA A 242 39.72 -44.35 35.63
CA ALA A 242 39.24 -43.24 36.45
C ALA A 242 38.87 -43.70 37.86
N VAL A 243 38.18 -44.85 38.00
CA VAL A 243 37.86 -45.44 39.31
C VAL A 243 39.13 -45.79 40.07
N GLU A 244 40.12 -46.39 39.42
CA GLU A 244 41.42 -46.71 40.02
C GLU A 244 42.15 -45.44 40.50
N PHE A 245 42.13 -44.37 39.71
CA PHE A 245 42.70 -43.06 40.09
C PHE A 245 41.97 -42.43 41.29
N LEU A 246 40.65 -42.60 41.39
CA LEU A 246 39.82 -42.02 42.47
C LEU A 246 39.95 -42.74 43.81
N LEU A 247 40.60 -43.91 43.87
CA LEU A 247 40.89 -44.58 45.14
C LEU A 247 41.80 -43.73 46.03
N ASP A 248 42.72 -42.97 45.43
CA ASP A 248 43.58 -42.02 46.14
C ASP A 248 42.74 -40.87 46.74
N PRO A 249 42.76 -40.65 48.07
CA PRO A 249 42.11 -39.51 48.71
C PRO A 249 42.50 -38.13 48.20
N ALA A 250 43.70 -37.97 47.63
CA ALA A 250 44.17 -36.70 47.09
C ALA A 250 43.74 -36.46 45.63
N SER A 251 43.10 -37.43 44.96
CA SER A 251 42.77 -37.40 43.52
C SER A 251 41.89 -36.21 43.10
N LEU A 252 40.98 -35.77 43.97
CA LEU A 252 40.06 -34.64 43.73
C LEU A 252 40.62 -33.28 44.17
N ALA A 253 41.77 -33.23 44.85
CA ALA A 253 42.34 -31.97 45.35
C ALA A 253 42.61 -30.92 44.22
N PRO A 254 43.12 -31.30 43.03
CA PRO A 254 43.26 -30.36 41.92
C PRO A 254 41.92 -29.76 41.45
N LEU A 255 40.84 -30.55 41.52
CA LEU A 255 39.51 -30.09 41.11
C LEU A 255 38.91 -29.13 42.14
N LYS A 256 39.06 -29.43 43.44
CA LYS A 256 38.66 -28.53 44.54
C LYS A 256 39.37 -27.17 44.39
N LYS A 257 40.68 -27.17 44.12
CA LYS A 257 41.46 -25.95 43.88
C LYS A 257 40.96 -25.16 42.66
N ARG A 258 40.62 -25.83 41.55
CA ARG A 258 40.06 -25.16 40.37
C ARG A 258 38.71 -24.49 40.67
N ILE A 259 37.85 -25.14 41.45
CA ILE A 259 36.56 -24.56 41.87
C ILE A 259 36.78 -23.30 42.73
N GLU A 260 37.76 -23.31 43.63
CA GLU A 260 38.14 -22.14 44.44
C GLU A 260 38.69 -20.99 43.57
N GLU A 261 39.54 -21.30 42.59
CA GLU A 261 40.05 -20.29 41.64
C GLU A 261 38.94 -19.66 40.79
N VAL A 262 37.96 -20.46 40.36
CA VAL A 262 36.78 -19.97 39.62
C VAL A 262 35.92 -19.09 40.51
N LEU A 263 35.71 -19.45 41.78
CA LEU A 263 34.98 -18.62 42.75
C LEU A 263 35.65 -17.25 42.93
N ALA A 264 36.97 -17.22 43.11
CA ALA A 264 37.72 -15.96 43.24
C ALA A 264 37.60 -15.08 41.98
N LYS A 265 37.62 -15.69 40.78
CA LYS A 265 37.39 -14.96 39.52
C LYS A 265 35.96 -14.41 39.40
N ILE A 266 34.95 -15.16 39.88
CA ILE A 266 33.55 -14.71 39.91
C ILE A 266 33.43 -13.49 40.81
N GLU A 267 33.97 -13.53 42.02
CA GLU A 267 33.93 -12.41 42.97
C GLU A 267 34.63 -11.16 42.44
N ALA A 268 35.74 -11.33 41.71
CA ALA A 268 36.49 -10.23 41.09
C ALA A 268 35.89 -9.73 39.75
N ALA A 269 34.92 -10.42 39.17
CA ALA A 269 34.38 -10.06 37.86
C ALA A 269 33.54 -8.79 37.94
N GLU A 270 33.88 -7.80 37.12
CA GLU A 270 33.16 -6.52 37.01
C GLU A 270 32.26 -6.42 35.77
N LYS A 271 32.46 -7.29 34.78
CA LYS A 271 31.78 -7.24 33.47
C LYS A 271 30.98 -8.50 33.18
N GLY A 272 29.81 -8.35 32.57
CA GLY A 272 28.95 -9.48 32.21
C GLY A 272 29.61 -10.50 31.26
N ALA A 273 30.48 -10.03 30.35
CA ALA A 273 31.21 -10.90 29.43
C ALA A 273 32.13 -11.91 30.14
N ALA A 274 32.84 -11.47 31.18
CA ALA A 274 33.71 -12.35 31.97
C ALA A 274 32.90 -13.38 32.77
N LEU A 275 31.73 -12.98 33.28
CA LEU A 275 30.83 -13.88 34.00
C LEU A 275 30.26 -14.98 33.08
N LYS A 276 30.05 -14.71 31.79
CA LYS A 276 29.59 -15.71 30.82
C LYS A 276 30.65 -16.78 30.54
N GLU A 277 31.92 -16.40 30.46
CA GLU A 277 33.02 -17.36 30.32
C GLU A 277 33.16 -18.24 31.57
N LEU A 278 33.02 -17.64 32.75
CA LEU A 278 33.04 -18.35 34.03
C LEU A 278 31.82 -19.27 34.20
N GLU A 279 30.65 -18.88 33.69
CA GLU A 279 29.43 -19.73 33.66
C GLU A 279 29.64 -20.99 32.80
N ALA A 280 30.31 -20.85 31.65
CA ALA A 280 30.69 -21.98 30.83
C ALA A 280 31.70 -22.89 31.54
N GLU A 281 32.66 -22.32 32.26
CA GLU A 281 33.64 -23.09 33.05
C GLU A 281 32.97 -23.84 34.23
N VAL A 282 32.09 -23.20 34.99
CA VAL A 282 31.32 -23.82 36.09
C VAL A 282 30.42 -24.94 35.58
N THR A 283 29.76 -24.73 34.43
CA THR A 283 28.94 -25.76 33.78
C THR A 283 29.81 -26.94 33.35
N SER A 284 30.94 -26.69 32.68
CA SER A 284 31.87 -27.75 32.26
C SER A 284 32.41 -28.58 33.43
N ILE A 285 32.70 -27.95 34.57
CA ILE A 285 33.11 -28.67 35.79
C ILE A 285 31.96 -29.54 36.30
N GLY A 286 30.73 -29.03 36.30
CA GLY A 286 29.53 -29.76 36.69
C GLY A 286 29.26 -30.98 35.81
N ASP A 287 29.24 -30.79 34.49
CA ASP A 287 29.01 -31.88 33.53
C ASP A 287 30.05 -32.99 33.68
N GLY A 288 31.32 -32.62 33.86
CA GLY A 288 32.38 -33.60 34.10
C GLY A 288 32.19 -34.34 35.43
N LEU A 289 31.67 -33.68 36.47
CA LEU A 289 31.42 -34.29 37.77
C LEU A 289 30.19 -35.22 37.73
N ASP A 290 29.18 -34.86 36.94
CA ASP A 290 28.01 -35.71 36.64
C ASP A 290 28.45 -36.99 35.93
N VAL A 291 29.28 -36.88 34.90
CA VAL A 291 29.85 -38.05 34.20
C VAL A 291 30.66 -38.92 35.16
N LEU A 292 31.49 -38.32 36.02
CA LEU A 292 32.28 -39.05 37.00
C LEU A 292 31.39 -39.79 38.02
N SER A 293 30.35 -39.12 38.52
CA SER A 293 29.37 -39.68 39.47
C SER A 293 28.59 -40.85 38.85
N GLU A 294 28.12 -40.69 37.60
CA GLU A 294 27.47 -41.76 36.84
C GLU A 294 28.40 -42.95 36.60
N VAL A 295 29.67 -42.72 36.25
CA VAL A 295 30.65 -43.79 36.03
C VAL A 295 30.91 -44.59 37.31
N VAL A 296 31.08 -43.91 38.44
CA VAL A 296 31.24 -44.57 39.76
C VAL A 296 29.93 -45.27 40.18
N GLY A 297 28.78 -44.74 39.79
CA GLY A 297 27.46 -45.33 40.04
C GLY A 297 27.12 -46.54 39.17
N GLY A 298 27.60 -46.56 37.93
CA GLY A 298 27.30 -47.58 36.91
C GLY A 298 28.28 -48.74 36.89
N LEU A 299 29.53 -48.56 37.34
CA LEU A 299 30.45 -49.69 37.48
C LEU A 299 30.03 -50.62 38.62
N GLN A 300 30.01 -51.92 38.34
CA GLN A 300 30.11 -52.94 39.39
C GLN A 300 31.53 -52.90 39.96
N VAL A 301 31.78 -51.95 40.85
CA VAL A 301 33.00 -51.94 41.67
C VAL A 301 32.91 -53.17 42.58
N GLU A 302 33.91 -54.06 42.51
CA GLU A 302 33.96 -55.29 43.33
C GLU A 302 33.96 -54.97 44.85
N ASP A 303 34.41 -53.77 45.22
CA ASP A 303 34.40 -53.25 46.59
C ASP A 303 33.35 -52.13 46.79
N ALA A 304 32.23 -52.50 47.41
CA ALA A 304 31.15 -51.58 47.79
C ALA A 304 31.59 -50.47 48.75
N THR A 305 32.67 -50.67 49.51
CA THR A 305 33.20 -49.71 50.48
C THR A 305 33.95 -48.60 49.77
N ALA A 306 34.83 -48.96 48.83
CA ALA A 306 35.57 -48.01 48.01
C ALA A 306 34.63 -47.12 47.17
N ARG A 307 33.56 -47.71 46.60
CA ARG A 307 32.53 -46.97 45.87
C ARG A 307 31.86 -45.90 46.73
N THR A 308 31.46 -46.25 47.95
CA THR A 308 30.79 -45.33 48.87
C THR A 308 31.71 -44.15 49.23
N GLN A 309 32.99 -44.42 49.51
CA GLN A 309 33.98 -43.38 49.81
C GLN A 309 34.25 -42.45 48.62
N ILE A 310 34.24 -42.95 47.38
CA ILE A 310 34.39 -42.11 46.20
C ILE A 310 33.15 -41.19 46.04
N LEU A 311 31.94 -41.73 46.21
CA LEU A 311 30.70 -40.95 46.11
C LEU A 311 30.59 -39.85 47.18
N GLU A 312 30.99 -40.13 48.42
CA GLU A 312 31.03 -39.11 49.48
C GLU A 312 31.98 -37.97 49.13
N ARG A 313 33.19 -38.29 48.66
CA ARG A 313 34.19 -37.29 48.24
C ARG A 313 33.71 -36.48 47.02
N ILE A 314 33.01 -37.10 46.08
CA ILE A 314 32.35 -36.41 44.95
C ILE A 314 31.24 -35.48 45.46
N GLY A 315 30.44 -35.93 46.44
CA GLY A 315 29.38 -35.14 47.08
C GLY A 315 29.91 -33.86 47.74
N GLU A 316 31.09 -33.91 48.38
CA GLU A 316 31.76 -32.72 48.90
C GLU A 316 32.11 -31.71 47.79
N VAL A 317 32.59 -32.19 46.64
CA VAL A 317 32.93 -31.35 45.49
C VAL A 317 31.65 -30.73 44.89
N TYR A 318 30.54 -31.47 44.81
CA TYR A 318 29.24 -30.91 44.41
C TYR A 318 28.78 -29.80 45.34
N ALA A 319 28.95 -29.96 46.67
CA ALA A 319 28.59 -28.93 47.63
C ALA A 319 29.39 -27.63 47.39
N GLN A 320 30.68 -27.74 47.07
CA GLN A 320 31.51 -26.58 46.69
C GLN A 320 31.05 -25.96 45.36
N LEU A 321 30.83 -26.78 44.33
CA LEU A 321 30.37 -26.30 43.02
C LEU A 321 29.01 -25.59 43.10
N ASN A 322 28.07 -26.11 43.90
CA ASN A 322 26.77 -25.48 44.11
C ASN A 322 26.87 -24.13 44.82
N ARG A 323 27.82 -23.96 45.75
CA ARG A 323 28.12 -22.63 46.33
C ARG A 323 28.66 -21.67 45.27
N VAL A 324 29.54 -22.14 44.38
CA VAL A 324 30.05 -21.33 43.27
C VAL A 324 28.94 -20.93 42.29
N ARG A 325 28.03 -21.85 41.95
CA ARG A 325 26.83 -21.55 41.13
C ARG A 325 25.94 -20.47 41.77
N ALA A 326 25.70 -20.55 43.08
CA ALA A 326 24.94 -19.53 43.79
C ALA A 326 25.64 -18.15 43.79
N SER A 327 26.97 -18.13 44.01
CA SER A 327 27.77 -16.89 43.95
C SER A 327 27.76 -16.28 42.54
N LEU A 328 27.92 -17.09 41.50
CA LEU A 328 27.83 -16.68 40.10
C LEU A 328 26.46 -16.06 39.79
N ALA A 329 25.37 -16.69 40.21
CA ALA A 329 24.02 -16.17 39.99
C ALA A 329 23.81 -14.80 40.66
N ASN A 330 24.27 -14.66 41.92
CA ASN A 330 24.19 -13.39 42.64
C ASN A 330 25.03 -12.30 41.97
N ARG A 331 26.27 -12.60 41.60
CA ARG A 331 27.17 -11.63 40.96
C ARG A 331 26.70 -11.22 39.57
N LYS A 332 26.15 -12.17 38.79
CA LYS A 332 25.52 -11.91 37.49
C LYS A 332 24.38 -10.92 37.62
N ARG A 333 23.53 -11.08 38.63
CA ARG A 333 22.45 -10.13 38.92
C ARG A 333 22.99 -8.74 39.24
N GLU A 334 23.97 -8.64 40.13
CA GLU A 334 24.59 -7.37 40.54
C GLU A 334 25.24 -6.61 39.36
N VAL A 335 26.02 -7.32 38.54
CA VAL A 335 26.71 -6.72 37.38
C VAL A 335 25.70 -6.33 36.29
N LEU A 336 24.71 -7.18 35.99
CA LEU A 336 23.65 -6.86 35.01
C LEU A 336 22.83 -5.65 35.43
N THR A 337 22.47 -5.52 36.71
CA THR A 337 21.76 -4.33 37.21
C THR A 337 22.63 -3.07 37.06
N ARG A 338 23.92 -3.14 37.38
CA ARG A 338 24.83 -1.98 37.27
C ARG A 338 25.11 -1.56 35.83
N GLU A 339 25.40 -2.50 34.93
CA GLU A 339 25.61 -2.23 33.50
C GLU A 339 24.30 -1.79 32.83
N GLY A 340 23.20 -2.48 33.15
CA GLY A 340 21.87 -2.21 32.63
C GLY A 340 21.39 -0.81 32.93
N ARG A 341 21.68 -0.26 34.12
CA ARG A 341 21.21 1.08 34.52
C ARG A 341 21.78 2.22 33.67
N ALA A 342 23.08 2.18 33.35
CA ALA A 342 23.71 3.20 32.53
C ALA A 342 23.24 3.11 31.07
N GLU A 343 23.15 1.88 30.54
CA GLU A 343 22.68 1.67 29.17
C GLU A 343 21.19 2.00 29.01
N PHE A 344 20.34 1.60 29.95
CA PHE A 344 18.92 1.94 29.99
C PHE A 344 18.73 3.45 30.00
N SER A 345 19.43 4.18 30.88
CA SER A 345 19.32 5.65 30.95
C SER A 345 19.64 6.32 29.61
N ALA A 346 20.68 5.86 28.91
CA ALA A 346 21.06 6.40 27.61
C ALA A 346 20.03 6.08 26.52
N GLN A 347 19.57 4.82 26.44
CA GLN A 347 18.59 4.38 25.44
C GLN A 347 17.20 4.98 25.68
N PHE A 348 16.77 5.07 26.94
CA PHE A 348 15.51 5.69 27.34
C PHE A 348 15.50 7.20 27.02
N ALA A 349 16.63 7.89 27.21
CA ALA A 349 16.79 9.28 26.80
C ALA A 349 16.72 9.44 25.26
N LEU A 350 17.35 8.54 24.50
CA LEU A 350 17.26 8.53 23.03
C LEU A 350 15.83 8.28 22.54
N LEU A 351 15.09 7.37 23.17
CA LEU A 351 13.67 7.16 22.87
C LEU A 351 12.87 8.44 23.13
N GLY A 352 13.08 9.11 24.27
CA GLY A 352 12.46 10.40 24.56
C GLY A 352 12.71 11.47 23.48
N GLN A 353 13.95 11.55 22.98
CA GLN A 353 14.30 12.45 21.87
C GLN A 353 13.65 12.03 20.54
N ALA A 354 13.59 10.73 20.25
CA ALA A 354 12.95 10.20 19.05
C ALA A 354 11.45 10.53 19.04
N VAL A 355 10.76 10.37 20.17
CA VAL A 355 9.35 10.73 20.35
C VAL A 355 9.13 12.22 20.05
N GLN A 356 9.92 13.11 20.66
CA GLN A 356 9.79 14.55 20.40
C GLN A 356 10.05 14.90 18.93
N SER A 357 11.08 14.32 18.34
CA SER A 357 11.44 14.56 16.94
C SER A 357 10.39 14.02 15.96
N ALA A 358 9.75 12.90 16.27
CA ALA A 358 8.69 12.33 15.46
C ALA A 358 7.40 13.17 15.55
N LEU A 359 6.99 13.59 16.77
CA LEU A 359 5.84 14.47 16.96
C LEU A 359 5.97 15.80 16.21
N ALA A 360 7.18 16.37 16.16
CA ALA A 360 7.45 17.60 15.44
C ALA A 360 7.34 17.47 13.90
N ARG A 361 7.56 16.27 13.37
CA ARG A 361 7.52 15.98 11.91
C ARG A 361 6.16 15.44 11.43
N CYS A 362 5.26 15.13 12.34
CA CYS A 362 3.91 14.68 11.99
C CYS A 362 3.06 15.84 11.46
N GLU A 363 2.85 15.85 10.16
CA GLU A 363 2.01 16.82 9.45
C GLU A 363 0.63 16.26 9.06
N THR A 364 0.45 14.93 9.11
CA THR A 364 -0.83 14.27 8.83
C THR A 364 -1.21 13.26 9.92
N PRO A 365 -2.52 13.01 10.15
CA PRO A 365 -3.01 11.96 11.04
C PRO A 365 -2.43 10.58 10.73
N GLU A 366 -2.23 10.25 9.45
CA GLU A 366 -1.66 8.97 9.02
C GLU A 366 -0.19 8.87 9.40
N HIS A 367 0.57 9.97 9.27
CA HIS A 367 1.97 10.04 9.71
C HIS A 367 2.09 9.83 11.24
N CYS A 368 1.12 10.33 12.03
CA CYS A 368 1.08 10.07 13.47
C CYS A 368 0.98 8.56 13.77
N ASP A 369 0.12 7.84 13.06
CA ASP A 369 -0.07 6.40 13.26
C ASP A 369 1.20 5.61 12.89
N GLU A 370 1.83 5.94 11.76
CA GLU A 370 3.08 5.29 11.33
C GLU A 370 4.23 5.49 12.33
N GLN A 371 4.42 6.73 12.80
CA GLN A 371 5.48 7.02 13.79
C GLN A 371 5.17 6.38 15.15
N LEU A 372 3.91 6.35 15.57
CA LEU A 372 3.48 5.66 16.78
C LEU A 372 3.84 4.17 16.71
N SER A 373 3.45 3.47 15.63
CA SER A 373 3.79 2.06 15.45
C SER A 373 5.30 1.82 15.49
N ARG A 374 6.10 2.67 14.83
CA ARG A 374 7.56 2.57 14.85
C ARG A 374 8.15 2.74 16.25
N LEU A 375 7.68 3.73 17.01
CA LEU A 375 8.17 4.00 18.37
C LEU A 375 7.73 2.92 19.36
N MET A 376 6.56 2.30 19.15
CA MET A 376 6.11 1.15 19.94
C MET A 376 7.04 -0.06 19.76
N VAL A 377 7.49 -0.36 18.54
CA VAL A 377 8.49 -1.42 18.31
C VAL A 377 9.80 -1.14 19.04
N GLN A 378 10.29 0.11 19.01
CA GLN A 378 11.50 0.49 19.77
C GLN A 378 11.32 0.35 21.29
N LEU A 379 10.12 0.64 21.79
CA LEU A 379 9.81 0.46 23.20
C LEU A 379 9.73 -1.04 23.57
N GLU A 380 9.13 -1.87 22.73
CA GLU A 380 9.10 -3.33 22.90
C GLU A 380 10.51 -3.93 22.88
N GLU A 381 11.41 -3.44 22.02
CA GLU A 381 12.83 -3.84 22.03
C GLU A 381 13.52 -3.51 23.36
N LEU A 382 13.22 -2.36 23.96
CA LEU A 382 13.72 -1.99 25.28
C LEU A 382 13.13 -2.87 26.38
N GLU A 383 11.84 -3.19 26.32
CA GLU A 383 11.19 -4.11 27.26
C GLU A 383 11.75 -5.53 27.17
N ALA A 384 12.00 -6.05 25.97
CA ALA A 384 12.61 -7.36 25.79
C ALA A 384 14.03 -7.41 26.36
N ARG A 385 14.77 -6.30 26.27
CA ARG A 385 16.17 -6.21 26.69
C ARG A 385 16.35 -5.95 28.18
N PHE A 386 15.47 -5.16 28.80
CA PHE A 386 15.58 -4.71 30.18
C PHE A 386 14.47 -5.26 31.09
N GLY A 387 13.52 -6.05 30.57
CA GLY A 387 12.35 -6.54 31.30
C GLY A 387 12.62 -7.50 32.45
N GLU A 388 13.83 -8.06 32.55
CA GLU A 388 14.25 -8.85 33.72
C GLU A 388 14.61 -7.98 34.94
N LEU A 389 14.72 -6.66 34.75
CA LEU A 389 15.04 -5.70 35.80
C LEU A 389 13.76 -4.98 36.25
N GLU A 390 13.17 -5.44 37.35
CA GLU A 390 11.91 -4.90 37.90
C GLU A 390 11.93 -3.37 38.09
N GLU A 391 13.10 -2.76 38.34
CA GLU A 391 13.23 -1.31 38.53
C GLU A 391 12.90 -0.48 37.27
N PHE A 392 12.97 -1.04 36.05
CA PHE A 392 12.71 -0.30 34.80
C PHE A 392 11.34 -0.56 34.19
N VAL A 393 10.62 -1.58 34.66
CA VAL A 393 9.30 -1.97 34.13
C VAL A 393 8.28 -0.83 34.30
N GLY A 394 8.32 -0.14 35.43
CA GLY A 394 7.45 1.02 35.70
C GLY A 394 7.70 2.18 34.73
N ASP A 395 8.97 2.57 34.53
CA ASP A 395 9.35 3.67 33.65
C ASP A 395 8.97 3.40 32.18
N LEU A 396 9.12 2.16 31.71
CA LEU A 396 8.72 1.74 30.35
C LEU A 396 7.20 1.77 30.17
N ALA A 397 6.44 1.32 31.17
CA ALA A 397 4.98 1.39 31.16
C ALA A 397 4.48 2.84 31.10
N THR A 398 5.00 3.71 31.96
CA THR A 398 4.69 5.15 31.91
C THR A 398 5.05 5.74 30.56
N LYS A 399 6.21 5.37 29.99
CA LYS A 399 6.62 5.91 28.69
C LYS A 399 5.71 5.47 27.55
N ARG A 400 5.19 4.24 27.60
CA ARG A 400 4.20 3.73 26.65
C ARG A 400 2.97 4.62 26.62
N GLU A 401 2.40 4.88 27.79
CA GLU A 401 1.20 5.71 27.95
C GLU A 401 1.46 7.13 27.44
N GLU A 402 2.59 7.75 27.82
CA GLU A 402 2.98 9.08 27.34
C GLU A 402 3.04 9.16 25.80
N ILE A 403 3.59 8.14 25.14
CA ILE A 403 3.68 8.12 23.67
C ILE A 403 2.29 8.00 23.06
N TYR A 404 1.44 7.10 23.56
CA TYR A 404 0.06 6.97 23.06
C TYR A 404 -0.74 8.26 23.22
N GLU A 405 -0.67 8.89 24.39
CA GLU A 405 -1.37 10.14 24.66
C GLU A 405 -0.86 11.28 23.78
N ALA A 406 0.45 11.43 23.62
CA ALA A 406 1.03 12.50 22.82
C ALA A 406 0.69 12.38 21.33
N PHE A 407 0.80 11.17 20.75
CA PHE A 407 0.43 10.94 19.35
C PHE A 407 -1.08 11.00 19.13
N GLY A 408 -1.88 10.50 20.09
CA GLY A 408 -3.33 10.63 20.07
C GLY A 408 -3.77 12.10 20.07
N GLY A 409 -3.19 12.92 20.96
CA GLY A 409 -3.45 14.35 21.02
C GLY A 409 -3.04 15.10 19.74
N LYS A 410 -1.84 14.81 19.21
CA LYS A 410 -1.37 15.40 17.94
C LYS A 410 -2.26 15.01 16.75
N LYS A 411 -2.70 13.75 16.68
CA LYS A 411 -3.62 13.26 15.64
C LYS A 411 -4.97 13.98 15.68
N LEU A 412 -5.56 14.13 16.87
CA LEU A 412 -6.81 14.87 17.05
C LEU A 412 -6.70 16.32 16.57
N LEU A 413 -5.60 17.00 16.90
CA LEU A 413 -5.34 18.37 16.45
C LEU A 413 -5.27 18.46 14.92
N LEU A 414 -4.53 17.55 14.27
CA LEU A 414 -4.41 17.53 12.80
C LEU A 414 -5.73 17.18 12.10
N LEU A 415 -6.56 16.32 12.71
CA LEU A 415 -7.91 16.02 12.20
C LEU A 415 -8.81 17.25 12.24
N ASP A 416 -8.81 18.00 13.35
CA ASP A 416 -9.59 19.23 13.48
C ASP A 416 -9.15 20.30 12.47
N GLU A 417 -7.83 20.48 12.29
CA GLU A 417 -7.28 21.38 11.27
C GLU A 417 -7.70 20.98 9.84
N ARG A 418 -7.65 19.68 9.52
CA ARG A 418 -8.09 19.13 8.23
C ARG A 418 -9.58 19.39 8.01
N GLN A 419 -10.43 19.13 9.01
CA GLN A 419 -11.87 19.34 8.93
C GLN A 419 -12.23 20.82 8.75
N ARG A 420 -11.55 21.72 9.48
CA ARG A 420 -11.75 23.17 9.34
C ARG A 420 -11.35 23.68 7.95
N ARG A 421 -10.25 23.15 7.38
CA ARG A 421 -9.85 23.45 6.00
C ARG A 421 -10.90 22.97 5.01
N ALA A 422 -11.37 21.73 5.13
CA ALA A 422 -12.40 21.18 4.25
C ALA A 422 -13.69 22.02 4.31
N GLY A 423 -14.19 22.36 5.50
CA GLY A 423 -15.38 23.21 5.65
C GLY A 423 -15.24 24.61 5.03
N THR A 424 -14.05 25.19 5.08
CA THR A 424 -13.75 26.48 4.39
C THR A 424 -13.83 26.34 2.87
N LEU A 425 -13.31 25.24 2.31
CA LEU A 425 -13.38 24.96 0.88
C LEU A 425 -14.81 24.69 0.41
N VAL A 426 -15.59 23.92 1.18
CA VAL A 426 -17.02 23.64 0.90
C VAL A 426 -17.80 24.95 0.83
N THR A 427 -17.68 25.82 1.84
CA THR A 427 -18.38 27.11 1.88
C THR A 427 -18.03 28.00 0.68
N ALA A 428 -16.75 28.01 0.27
CA ALA A 428 -16.31 28.74 -0.92
C ALA A 428 -16.87 28.15 -2.21
N ALA A 429 -16.87 26.81 -2.33
CA ALA A 429 -17.38 26.08 -3.47
C ALA A 429 -18.89 26.27 -3.66
N GLU A 430 -19.68 26.24 -2.58
CA GLU A 430 -21.12 26.48 -2.61
C GLU A 430 -21.48 27.88 -3.12
N ARG A 431 -20.75 28.92 -2.67
CA ARG A 431 -20.92 30.29 -3.17
C ARG A 431 -20.63 30.41 -4.66
N ILE A 432 -19.55 29.77 -5.13
CA ILE A 432 -19.22 29.75 -6.57
C ILE A 432 -20.31 29.01 -7.34
N LEU A 433 -20.76 27.86 -6.84
CA LEU A 433 -21.80 27.04 -7.46
C LEU A 433 -23.13 27.81 -7.61
N GLU A 434 -23.55 28.59 -6.61
CA GLU A 434 -24.72 29.47 -6.73
C GLU A 434 -24.56 30.52 -7.83
N GLY A 435 -23.36 31.11 -7.92
CA GLY A 435 -23.01 32.06 -8.99
C GLY A 435 -23.03 31.40 -10.37
N VAL A 436 -22.50 30.18 -10.47
CA VAL A 436 -22.51 29.36 -11.68
C VAL A 436 -23.94 29.08 -12.12
N GLY A 437 -24.82 28.68 -11.20
CA GLY A 437 -26.23 28.42 -11.48
C GLY A 437 -26.97 29.67 -11.98
N ARG A 438 -26.73 30.84 -11.37
CA ARG A 438 -27.31 32.12 -11.82
C ARG A 438 -26.81 32.50 -13.22
N ARG A 439 -25.51 32.40 -13.47
CA ARG A 439 -24.91 32.77 -14.77
C ARG A 439 -25.35 31.83 -15.90
N ALA A 440 -25.44 30.53 -15.63
CA ALA A 440 -25.84 29.52 -16.59
C ALA A 440 -27.24 29.80 -17.21
N ARG A 441 -28.16 30.41 -16.46
CA ARG A 441 -29.51 30.75 -16.93
C ARG A 441 -29.57 31.97 -17.88
N THR A 442 -28.47 32.71 -18.04
CA THR A 442 -28.42 33.93 -18.87
C THR A 442 -28.03 33.67 -20.33
N PHE A 443 -27.56 32.46 -20.65
CA PHE A 443 -27.16 32.11 -22.00
C PHE A 443 -28.39 31.82 -22.88
N ALA A 444 -28.34 32.26 -24.14
CA ALA A 444 -29.41 32.07 -25.13
C ALA A 444 -29.09 30.97 -26.16
N ASP A 445 -27.87 30.40 -26.09
CA ASP A 445 -27.35 29.40 -27.02
C ASP A 445 -26.68 28.24 -26.27
N ALA A 446 -26.91 27.02 -26.75
CA ALA A 446 -26.48 25.79 -26.07
C ALA A 446 -24.97 25.56 -26.24
N ASP A 447 -24.40 25.92 -27.39
CA ASP A 447 -22.97 25.79 -27.65
C ASP A 447 -22.19 26.81 -26.81
N ALA A 448 -22.67 28.04 -26.70
CA ALA A 448 -22.13 29.07 -25.81
C ALA A 448 -22.18 28.65 -24.33
N LEU A 449 -23.29 28.06 -23.87
CA LEU A 449 -23.43 27.54 -22.51
C LEU A 449 -22.44 26.39 -22.23
N ASN A 450 -22.31 25.44 -23.16
CA ASN A 450 -21.39 24.32 -23.02
C ASN A 450 -19.92 24.77 -23.06
N ALA A 451 -19.57 25.70 -23.95
CA ALA A 451 -18.24 26.30 -24.01
C ALA A 451 -17.90 27.01 -22.70
N TRP A 452 -18.85 27.77 -22.14
CA TRP A 452 -18.68 28.42 -20.84
C TRP A 452 -18.43 27.42 -19.69
N PHE A 453 -19.23 26.35 -19.58
CA PHE A 453 -18.98 25.28 -18.59
C PHE A 453 -17.66 24.51 -18.80
N ALA A 454 -17.08 24.57 -20.00
CA ALA A 454 -15.81 23.92 -20.30
C ALA A 454 -14.61 24.79 -19.87
N SER A 455 -14.66 26.10 -20.09
CA SER A 455 -13.49 26.97 -20.00
C SER A 455 -13.60 28.18 -19.06
N ASP A 456 -14.75 28.43 -18.44
CA ASP A 456 -14.91 29.59 -17.55
C ASP A 456 -14.13 29.46 -16.24
N ALA A 457 -13.54 30.57 -15.79
CA ALA A 457 -12.71 30.63 -14.60
C ALA A 457 -13.46 30.22 -13.31
N MET A 458 -14.76 30.54 -13.17
CA MET A 458 -15.55 30.13 -12.00
C MET A 458 -15.76 28.62 -11.98
N VAL A 459 -16.06 28.02 -13.13
CA VAL A 459 -16.30 26.57 -13.25
C VAL A 459 -15.00 25.78 -13.05
N LEU A 460 -13.89 26.26 -13.62
CA LEU A 460 -12.56 25.70 -13.38
C LEU A 460 -12.16 25.83 -11.92
N LYS A 461 -12.43 26.97 -11.28
CA LYS A 461 -12.13 27.17 -9.86
C LYS A 461 -12.94 26.22 -8.96
N LEU A 462 -14.20 25.97 -9.31
CA LEU A 462 -15.04 25.01 -8.59
C LEU A 462 -14.50 23.58 -8.71
N ARG A 463 -14.03 23.17 -9.90
CA ARG A 463 -13.38 21.85 -10.08
C ARG A 463 -12.07 21.73 -9.28
N ASP A 464 -11.24 22.77 -9.26
CA ASP A 464 -10.03 22.83 -8.43
C ASP A 464 -10.38 22.73 -6.93
N LEU A 465 -11.47 23.33 -6.46
CA LEU A 465 -11.91 23.16 -5.06
C LEU A 465 -12.39 21.73 -4.76
N VAL A 466 -13.06 21.07 -5.71
CA VAL A 466 -13.47 19.66 -5.59
C VAL A 466 -12.24 18.75 -5.52
N GLU A 467 -11.22 18.96 -6.36
CA GLU A 467 -9.97 18.19 -6.34
C GLU A 467 -9.24 18.37 -5.00
N ARG A 468 -9.13 19.61 -4.49
CA ARG A 468 -8.53 19.88 -3.17
C ARG A 468 -9.27 19.20 -2.01
N LEU A 469 -10.60 19.07 -2.09
CA LEU A 469 -11.37 18.32 -1.09
C LEU A 469 -11.06 16.82 -1.15
N GLN A 470 -10.87 16.25 -2.34
CA GLN A 470 -10.42 14.87 -2.50
C GLN A 470 -9.01 14.65 -1.95
N GLU A 471 -8.08 15.57 -2.20
CA GLU A 471 -6.72 15.54 -1.64
C GLU A 471 -6.71 15.60 -0.11
N LEU A 472 -7.66 16.31 0.49
CA LEU A 472 -7.84 16.38 1.95
C LEU A 472 -8.56 15.14 2.54
N GLY A 473 -9.04 14.22 1.71
CA GLY A 473 -9.78 13.02 2.12
C GLY A 473 -11.27 13.25 2.37
N ASP A 474 -11.83 14.41 2.02
CA ASP A 474 -13.26 14.71 2.14
C ASP A 474 -14.00 14.39 0.83
N SER A 475 -14.09 13.09 0.52
CA SER A 475 -14.67 12.60 -0.73
C SER A 475 -16.17 12.85 -0.84
N VAL A 476 -16.89 12.87 0.29
CA VAL A 476 -18.35 13.02 0.31
C VAL A 476 -18.75 14.41 -0.19
N HIS A 477 -18.18 15.47 0.38
CA HIS A 477 -18.50 16.83 -0.07
C HIS A 477 -17.98 17.10 -1.48
N ALA A 478 -16.83 16.52 -1.86
CA ALA A 478 -16.30 16.62 -3.21
C ALA A 478 -17.26 16.02 -4.25
N GLU A 479 -17.76 14.81 -4.01
CA GLU A 479 -18.75 14.16 -4.88
C GLU A 479 -20.08 14.92 -4.93
N GLU A 480 -20.54 15.43 -3.79
CA GLU A 480 -21.77 16.21 -3.72
C GLU A 480 -21.66 17.49 -4.57
N LEU A 481 -20.56 18.24 -4.45
CA LEU A 481 -20.30 19.45 -5.23
C LEU A 481 -20.15 19.15 -6.73
N ALA A 482 -19.44 18.09 -7.10
CA ALA A 482 -19.31 17.65 -8.48
C ALA A 482 -20.67 17.26 -9.09
N SER A 483 -21.50 16.57 -8.32
CA SER A 483 -22.87 16.19 -8.70
C SER A 483 -23.74 17.43 -8.89
N LYS A 484 -23.74 18.36 -7.92
CA LYS A 484 -24.49 19.63 -8.03
C LYS A 484 -24.05 20.46 -9.24
N LEU A 485 -22.76 20.50 -9.57
CA LEU A 485 -22.26 21.18 -10.77
C LEU A 485 -22.80 20.55 -12.07
N LYS A 486 -22.83 19.21 -12.14
CA LYS A 486 -23.40 18.47 -13.27
C LYS A 486 -24.89 18.73 -13.41
N THR A 487 -25.62 18.70 -12.30
CA THR A 487 -27.06 19.00 -12.25
C THR A 487 -27.34 20.43 -12.71
N ALA A 488 -26.57 21.42 -12.23
CA ALA A 488 -26.72 22.81 -12.65
C ALA A 488 -26.55 23.00 -14.16
N ARG A 489 -25.61 22.27 -14.80
CA ARG A 489 -25.45 22.27 -16.26
C ARG A 489 -26.66 21.65 -16.97
N GLN A 490 -27.12 20.49 -16.50
CA GLN A 490 -28.26 19.80 -17.11
C GLN A 490 -29.55 20.61 -17.00
N ASP A 491 -29.80 21.21 -15.84
CA ASP A 491 -30.96 22.08 -15.62
C ASP A 491 -30.91 23.33 -16.51
N ALA A 492 -29.75 23.97 -16.63
CA ALA A 492 -29.59 25.14 -17.50
C ALA A 492 -29.85 24.80 -18.98
N LEU A 493 -29.35 23.66 -19.47
CA LEU A 493 -29.61 23.20 -20.85
C LEU A 493 -31.09 22.89 -21.08
N ARG A 494 -31.75 22.26 -20.10
CA ARG A 494 -33.19 21.97 -20.17
C ARG A 494 -34.00 23.26 -20.20
N THR A 495 -33.75 24.20 -19.29
CA THR A 495 -34.43 25.50 -19.27
C THR A 495 -34.20 26.29 -20.56
N LEU A 496 -33.00 26.23 -21.13
CA LEU A 496 -32.70 26.88 -22.40
C LEU A 496 -33.52 26.28 -23.55
N ARG A 497 -33.58 24.95 -23.63
CA ARG A 497 -34.39 24.25 -24.65
C ARG A 497 -35.86 24.59 -24.51
N ASP A 498 -36.39 24.53 -23.28
CA ASP A 498 -37.78 24.89 -23.01
C ASP A 498 -38.05 26.33 -23.46
N LYS A 499 -37.13 27.28 -23.19
CA LYS A 499 -37.23 28.66 -23.68
C LYS A 499 -37.24 28.75 -25.22
N GLN A 500 -36.33 28.06 -25.90
CA GLN A 500 -36.25 28.07 -27.36
C GLN A 500 -37.49 27.43 -28.03
N ASP A 501 -38.08 26.41 -27.40
CA ASP A 501 -39.27 25.73 -27.91
C ASP A 501 -40.56 26.55 -27.70
N LEU A 502 -40.63 27.38 -26.65
CA LEU A 502 -41.85 28.10 -26.23
C LEU A 502 -41.93 29.56 -26.70
N PHE A 503 -40.81 30.27 -26.84
CA PHE A 503 -40.78 31.72 -27.06
C PHE A 503 -40.38 32.12 -28.51
N GLU A 504 -41.14 33.03 -29.11
CA GLU A 504 -40.80 33.76 -30.35
C GLU A 504 -40.47 35.23 -30.00
N ASP A 505 -39.58 35.88 -30.76
CA ASP A 505 -39.21 37.31 -30.61
C ASP A 505 -38.72 37.71 -29.19
N GLY A 506 -37.59 37.12 -28.76
CA GLY A 506 -36.83 37.60 -27.61
C GLY A 506 -37.61 37.61 -26.29
N ASP A 507 -38.19 36.48 -25.91
CA ASP A 507 -38.95 36.24 -24.66
C ASP A 507 -40.29 36.99 -24.52
N SER A 508 -40.72 37.74 -25.54
CA SER A 508 -41.91 38.61 -25.46
C SER A 508 -43.22 37.92 -25.87
N ILE A 509 -43.14 36.80 -26.60
CA ILE A 509 -44.31 36.10 -27.15
C ILE A 509 -44.17 34.59 -26.89
N ILE A 510 -45.14 34.00 -26.19
CA ILE A 510 -45.26 32.53 -26.10
C ILE A 510 -46.15 32.03 -27.24
N LYS A 511 -45.68 31.01 -27.96
CA LYS A 511 -46.42 30.36 -29.03
C LYS A 511 -46.89 28.97 -28.61
N LEU A 512 -48.21 28.83 -28.47
CA LEU A 512 -48.86 27.53 -28.22
C LEU A 512 -49.70 27.16 -29.45
N GLY A 513 -49.11 26.37 -30.33
CA GLY A 513 -49.71 25.99 -31.62
C GLY A 513 -49.89 27.20 -32.55
N ARG A 514 -51.14 27.63 -32.76
CA ARG A 514 -51.48 28.79 -33.61
C ARG A 514 -51.66 30.09 -32.83
N HIS A 515 -51.72 30.03 -31.51
CA HIS A 515 -52.00 31.19 -30.66
C HIS A 515 -50.70 31.81 -30.15
N ARG A 516 -50.68 33.14 -30.14
CA ARG A 516 -49.57 33.95 -29.62
C ARG A 516 -50.06 34.73 -28.42
N PHE A 517 -49.32 34.64 -27.33
CA PHE A 517 -49.61 35.34 -26.07
C PHE A 517 -48.47 36.31 -25.80
N GLY A 518 -48.80 37.59 -25.57
CA GLY A 518 -47.83 38.55 -25.07
C GLY A 518 -47.45 38.20 -23.64
N VAL A 519 -46.16 38.12 -23.37
CA VAL A 519 -45.63 37.84 -22.04
C VAL A 519 -45.15 39.14 -21.44
N ASN A 520 -45.70 39.48 -20.27
CA ASN A 520 -45.14 40.55 -19.48
C ASN A 520 -43.88 40.03 -18.78
N THR A 521 -42.72 40.51 -19.22
CA THR A 521 -41.40 40.15 -18.67
C THR A 521 -40.96 41.08 -17.55
N GLN A 522 -41.77 42.09 -17.20
CA GLN A 522 -41.48 42.99 -16.08
C GLN A 522 -41.66 42.24 -14.75
N PRO A 523 -40.74 42.41 -13.79
CA PRO A 523 -40.91 41.86 -12.45
C PRO A 523 -42.17 42.45 -11.80
N LEU A 524 -42.99 41.59 -11.18
CA LEU A 524 -44.12 42.00 -10.35
C LEU A 524 -43.57 42.65 -9.08
N GLU A 525 -43.67 43.97 -9.00
CA GLU A 525 -43.22 44.76 -7.86
C GLU A 525 -44.42 45.44 -7.21
N LEU A 526 -44.45 45.42 -5.86
CA LEU A 526 -45.47 46.11 -5.10
C LEU A 526 -45.04 47.56 -4.90
N THR A 527 -45.82 48.50 -5.41
CA THR A 527 -45.58 49.94 -5.32
C THR A 527 -46.77 50.65 -4.69
N ILE A 528 -46.55 51.86 -4.17
CA ILE A 528 -47.64 52.74 -3.72
C ILE A 528 -47.73 53.88 -4.73
N VAL A 529 -48.92 54.09 -5.29
CA VAL A 529 -49.16 55.12 -6.31
C VAL A 529 -50.37 55.98 -5.93
N PRO A 530 -50.38 57.29 -6.26
CA PRO A 530 -51.57 58.11 -6.16
C PRO A 530 -52.65 57.60 -7.12
N ARG A 531 -53.88 57.41 -6.63
CA ARG A 531 -55.02 57.02 -7.46
C ARG A 531 -56.32 57.68 -6.98
N GLY A 532 -56.84 58.60 -7.78
CA GLY A 532 -58.02 59.39 -7.42
C GLY A 532 -57.70 60.35 -6.28
N GLU A 533 -58.44 60.26 -5.17
CA GLU A 533 -58.21 61.10 -3.98
C GLU A 533 -57.33 60.44 -2.90
N GLY A 534 -56.86 59.21 -3.11
CA GLY A 534 -56.08 58.42 -2.14
C GLY A 534 -54.84 57.74 -2.71
N LEU A 535 -54.04 57.11 -1.85
CA LEU A 535 -52.95 56.22 -2.24
C LEU A 535 -53.45 54.79 -2.42
N ALA A 536 -52.86 54.04 -3.36
CA ALA A 536 -53.18 52.64 -3.57
C ALA A 536 -51.90 51.79 -3.69
N PHE A 537 -51.91 50.59 -3.11
CA PHE A 537 -50.98 49.54 -3.47
C PHE A 537 -51.25 49.10 -4.91
N HIS A 538 -50.23 49.10 -5.74
CA HIS A 538 -50.28 48.64 -7.11
C HIS A 538 -49.22 47.56 -7.34
N LEU A 539 -49.63 46.45 -7.93
CA LEU A 539 -48.71 45.41 -8.37
C LEU A 539 -48.39 45.65 -9.85
N THR A 540 -47.16 46.09 -10.13
CA THR A 540 -46.71 46.49 -11.47
C THR A 540 -46.89 45.35 -12.46
N GLY A 541 -47.34 45.67 -13.68
CA GLY A 541 -47.58 44.65 -14.70
C GLY A 541 -48.87 43.84 -14.54
N SER A 542 -49.74 44.22 -13.61
CA SER A 542 -51.10 43.69 -13.44
C SER A 542 -52.13 44.82 -13.32
N ASP A 543 -53.42 44.51 -13.42
CA ASP A 543 -54.49 45.48 -13.14
C ASP A 543 -54.85 45.56 -11.64
N PHE A 544 -54.00 45.04 -10.76
CA PHE A 544 -54.27 45.02 -9.32
C PHE A 544 -54.01 46.37 -8.66
N TYR A 545 -55.03 46.88 -7.96
CA TYR A 545 -54.96 48.08 -7.13
C TYR A 545 -55.75 47.88 -5.84
N GLN A 546 -55.19 48.27 -4.72
CA GLN A 546 -55.85 48.26 -3.41
C GLN A 546 -55.65 49.62 -2.72
N LEU A 547 -56.73 50.35 -2.50
CA LEU A 547 -56.70 51.63 -1.77
C LEU A 547 -56.18 51.43 -0.34
N ILE A 548 -55.33 52.36 0.09
CA ILE A 548 -54.76 52.40 1.44
C ILE A 548 -55.64 53.29 2.30
N ASP A 549 -56.25 52.71 3.34
CA ASP A 549 -57.07 53.42 4.33
C ASP A 549 -56.25 53.65 5.62
N ASP A 550 -55.43 54.71 5.63
CA ASP A 550 -54.67 55.16 6.81
C ASP A 550 -54.78 56.69 6.97
N PRO A 551 -55.41 57.18 8.07
CA PRO A 551 -55.56 58.61 8.33
C PRO A 551 -54.24 59.41 8.32
N ARG A 552 -53.13 58.79 8.74
CA ARG A 552 -51.82 59.45 8.81
C ARG A 552 -51.25 59.77 7.43
N LEU A 553 -51.52 58.91 6.45
CA LEU A 553 -51.10 59.13 5.07
C LEU A 553 -51.94 60.22 4.40
N ALA A 554 -53.22 60.34 4.77
CA ALA A 554 -54.10 61.40 4.30
C ALA A 554 -53.67 62.80 4.79
N GLU A 555 -53.10 62.90 5.99
CA GLU A 555 -52.53 64.14 6.54
C GLU A 555 -51.28 64.62 5.78
N MET A 556 -50.59 63.72 5.07
CA MET A 556 -49.33 63.99 4.34
C MET A 556 -49.54 64.16 2.82
N LYS A 557 -50.74 64.57 2.40
CA LYS A 557 -51.12 64.68 0.98
C LYS A 557 -50.21 65.61 0.17
N ASP A 558 -49.65 66.63 0.82
CA ASP A 558 -48.68 67.56 0.25
C ASP A 558 -47.35 66.90 -0.15
N LEU A 559 -47.04 65.73 0.41
CA LEU A 559 -45.80 64.99 0.15
C LEU A 559 -45.97 63.86 -0.89
N TRP A 560 -47.20 63.53 -1.31
CA TRP A 560 -47.45 62.36 -2.17
C TRP A 560 -46.79 62.47 -3.54
N ASP A 561 -46.71 63.69 -4.08
CA ASP A 561 -46.11 63.98 -5.39
C ASP A 561 -44.63 64.40 -5.27
N GLN A 562 -44.00 64.20 -4.11
CA GLN A 562 -42.60 64.53 -3.86
C GLN A 562 -41.71 63.29 -4.10
N PRO A 563 -40.96 63.21 -5.21
CA PRO A 563 -40.19 62.02 -5.56
C PRO A 563 -38.89 61.88 -4.75
N LEU A 564 -38.38 62.97 -4.18
CA LEU A 564 -37.10 63.01 -3.46
C LEU A 564 -37.24 63.88 -2.20
N ILE A 565 -36.59 63.47 -1.11
CA ILE A 565 -36.52 64.29 0.11
C ILE A 565 -35.80 65.62 -0.12
N SER A 566 -34.94 65.68 -1.15
CA SER A 566 -34.05 66.79 -1.42
C SER A 566 -34.63 67.88 -2.34
N GLU A 567 -35.85 67.69 -2.86
CA GLU A 567 -36.45 68.57 -3.85
C GLU A 567 -37.94 68.79 -3.55
N SER A 568 -38.40 70.01 -3.72
CA SER A 568 -39.82 70.35 -3.72
C SER A 568 -40.11 71.42 -4.78
N PRO A 569 -41.38 71.73 -5.09
CA PRO A 569 -41.73 72.84 -5.99
C PRO A 569 -41.17 74.20 -5.57
N HIS A 570 -40.72 74.33 -4.32
CA HIS A 570 -40.19 75.56 -3.74
C HIS A 570 -38.68 75.52 -3.45
N VAL A 571 -38.05 74.35 -3.47
CA VAL A 571 -36.65 74.18 -3.05
C VAL A 571 -35.93 73.27 -4.02
N TYR A 572 -34.89 73.80 -4.65
CA TYR A 572 -34.03 73.03 -5.56
C TYR A 572 -32.99 72.20 -4.77
N ARG A 573 -32.63 71.01 -5.30
CA ARG A 573 -31.64 70.09 -4.70
C ARG A 573 -30.32 70.77 -4.34
N GLY A 574 -29.77 71.60 -5.23
CA GLY A 574 -28.52 72.31 -4.98
C GLY A 574 -28.63 73.35 -3.84
N GLU A 575 -29.79 73.99 -3.70
CA GLU A 575 -30.05 74.94 -2.62
C GLU A 575 -30.14 74.23 -1.27
N LEU A 576 -30.87 73.10 -1.22
CA LEU A 576 -30.97 72.30 0.00
C LEU A 576 -29.61 71.74 0.42
N LEU A 577 -28.80 71.25 -0.53
CA LEU A 577 -27.45 70.75 -0.24
C LEU A 577 -26.57 71.87 0.34
N ALA A 578 -26.58 73.06 -0.26
CA ALA A 578 -25.84 74.22 0.24
C ALA A 578 -26.30 74.63 1.65
N ALA A 579 -27.62 74.72 1.86
CA ALA A 579 -28.20 75.08 3.14
C ALA A 579 -27.88 74.03 4.22
N THR A 580 -27.93 72.74 3.89
CA THR A 580 -27.63 71.63 4.81
C THR A 580 -26.19 71.69 5.28
N ILE A 581 -25.25 71.93 4.36
CA ILE A 581 -23.81 72.08 4.70
C ILE A 581 -23.60 73.31 5.57
N LEU A 582 -24.20 74.46 5.22
CA LEU A 582 -24.05 75.70 5.97
C LEU A 582 -24.65 75.61 7.38
N PHE A 583 -25.92 75.19 7.50
CA PHE A 583 -26.61 75.13 8.79
C PHE A 583 -25.98 74.08 9.72
N ARG A 584 -25.48 72.97 9.17
CA ARG A 584 -24.69 72.01 9.95
C ARG A 584 -23.41 72.67 10.47
N ALA A 585 -22.68 73.39 9.63
CA ALA A 585 -21.46 74.08 10.05
C ALA A 585 -21.73 75.19 11.08
N GLU A 586 -22.85 75.91 10.96
CA GLU A 586 -23.28 76.92 11.95
C GLU A 586 -23.62 76.27 13.30
N ARG A 587 -24.39 75.18 13.29
CA ARG A 587 -24.75 74.44 14.50
C ARG A 587 -23.53 73.84 15.20
N ASP A 588 -22.63 73.27 14.40
CA ASP A 588 -21.45 72.55 14.90
C ASP A 588 -20.26 73.52 15.18
N GLY A 589 -20.41 74.83 14.91
CA GLY A 589 -19.40 75.85 15.13
C GLY A 589 -18.20 75.79 14.17
N THR A 590 -18.35 75.14 13.02
CA THR A 590 -17.27 74.82 12.05
C THR A 590 -17.31 75.67 10.78
N VAL A 591 -18.09 76.76 10.75
CA VAL A 591 -18.18 77.68 9.59
C VAL A 591 -16.79 78.20 9.16
N GLY A 592 -15.86 78.39 10.10
CA GLY A 592 -14.48 78.78 9.79
C GLY A 592 -13.76 77.80 8.85
N ALA A 593 -14.04 76.50 8.95
CA ALA A 593 -13.48 75.48 8.06
C ALA A 593 -14.05 75.58 6.64
N LEU A 594 -15.29 76.05 6.48
CA LEU A 594 -15.87 76.34 5.16
C LEU A 594 -15.20 77.56 4.52
N HIS A 595 -14.93 78.61 5.30
CA HIS A 595 -14.16 79.78 4.83
C HIS A 595 -12.74 79.41 4.42
N GLU A 596 -12.07 78.53 5.17
CA GLU A 596 -10.77 77.97 4.78
C GLU A 596 -10.86 77.17 3.47
N ALA A 597 -11.88 76.32 3.33
CA ALA A 597 -12.10 75.56 2.11
C ALA A 597 -12.34 76.46 0.88
N VAL A 598 -12.96 77.64 1.05
CA VAL A 598 -13.06 78.66 -0.01
C VAL A 598 -11.68 79.21 -0.37
N ARG A 599 -10.89 79.67 0.62
CA ARG A 599 -9.56 80.26 0.39
C ARG A 599 -8.59 79.30 -0.29
N GLU A 600 -8.68 78.01 0.03
CA GLU A 600 -7.81 76.96 -0.52
C GLU A 600 -8.36 76.33 -1.80
N GLY A 601 -9.50 76.79 -2.32
CA GLY A 601 -10.11 76.24 -3.53
C GLY A 601 -10.62 74.81 -3.38
N ARG A 602 -10.86 74.35 -2.13
CA ARG A 602 -11.31 72.99 -1.80
C ARG A 602 -12.83 72.85 -1.62
N LEU A 603 -13.59 73.95 -1.63
CA LEU A 603 -15.04 73.95 -1.37
C LEU A 603 -15.80 72.98 -2.28
N ALA A 604 -15.51 72.99 -3.59
CA ALA A 604 -16.16 72.10 -4.55
C ALA A 604 -15.93 70.60 -4.26
N ALA A 605 -14.73 70.25 -3.78
CA ALA A 605 -14.42 68.87 -3.41
C ALA A 605 -15.16 68.43 -2.13
N LEU A 606 -15.31 69.34 -1.17
CA LEU A 606 -16.07 69.10 0.06
C LEU A 606 -17.56 68.90 -0.23
N VAL A 607 -18.18 69.82 -0.99
CA VAL A 607 -19.59 69.73 -1.37
C VAL A 607 -19.87 68.45 -2.15
N ARG A 608 -18.96 68.07 -3.06
CA ARG A 608 -19.06 66.79 -3.78
C ARG A 608 -18.97 65.58 -2.84
N GLY A 609 -18.10 65.61 -1.84
CA GLY A 609 -18.01 64.55 -0.84
C GLY A 609 -19.29 64.39 -0.03
N GLU A 610 -19.92 65.49 0.37
CA GLU A 610 -21.22 65.48 1.08
C GLU A 610 -22.35 64.95 0.19
N ALA A 611 -22.40 65.34 -1.09
CA ALA A 611 -23.37 64.81 -2.04
C ALA A 611 -23.20 63.28 -2.24
N GLN A 612 -21.97 62.78 -2.26
CA GLN A 612 -21.68 61.34 -2.41
C GLN A 612 -22.09 60.50 -1.20
N GLN A 613 -22.06 61.07 0.01
CA GLN A 613 -22.52 60.38 1.21
C GLN A 613 -24.05 60.25 1.28
N ARG A 614 -24.77 61.09 0.52
CA ARG A 614 -26.24 61.18 0.46
C ARG A 614 -26.77 60.59 -0.85
N TYR A 615 -26.39 59.34 -1.12
CA TYR A 615 -26.68 58.69 -2.40
C TYR A 615 -28.19 58.47 -2.64
N ASP A 616 -28.99 58.45 -1.58
CA ASP A 616 -30.45 58.29 -1.58
C ASP A 616 -31.21 59.61 -1.78
N GLU A 617 -30.52 60.75 -1.73
CA GLU A 617 -31.10 62.08 -1.93
C GLU A 617 -31.06 62.54 -3.40
N GLY A 618 -30.57 61.71 -4.33
CA GLY A 618 -30.67 61.97 -5.77
C GLY A 618 -29.81 63.11 -6.31
N TYR A 619 -28.61 63.37 -5.76
CA TYR A 619 -27.72 64.41 -6.29
C TYR A 619 -26.95 63.98 -7.55
N ASP A 620 -27.28 64.58 -8.69
CA ASP A 620 -26.49 64.45 -9.91
C ASP A 620 -25.14 65.17 -9.82
N ARG A 621 -24.06 64.40 -9.92
CA ARG A 621 -22.68 64.89 -9.90
C ARG A 621 -22.41 65.80 -11.10
N GLY A 622 -21.79 66.94 -10.83
CA GLY A 622 -21.47 67.98 -11.82
C GLY A 622 -22.57 69.02 -11.99
N VAL A 623 -23.79 68.75 -11.49
CA VAL A 623 -24.93 69.67 -11.55
C VAL A 623 -25.19 70.21 -10.15
N HIS A 624 -25.66 69.35 -9.25
CA HIS A 624 -26.10 69.78 -7.92
C HIS A 624 -24.94 70.16 -7.00
N ASP A 625 -23.81 69.44 -7.05
CA ASP A 625 -22.60 69.81 -6.28
C ASP A 625 -21.99 71.13 -6.78
N ALA A 626 -22.04 71.37 -8.09
CA ALA A 626 -21.55 72.61 -8.69
C ALA A 626 -22.42 73.81 -8.32
N ASP A 627 -23.74 73.69 -8.43
CA ASP A 627 -24.67 74.77 -8.09
C ASP A 627 -24.72 75.00 -6.57
N ALA A 628 -24.72 73.94 -5.75
CA ALA A 628 -24.58 74.05 -4.31
C ALA A 628 -23.28 74.75 -3.91
N THR A 629 -22.17 74.47 -4.58
CA THR A 629 -20.89 75.15 -4.33
C THR A 629 -21.00 76.65 -4.61
N ARG A 630 -21.61 77.04 -5.75
CA ARG A 630 -21.80 78.46 -6.10
C ARG A 630 -22.70 79.19 -5.10
N ILE A 631 -23.80 78.55 -4.71
CA ILE A 631 -24.73 79.10 -3.72
C ILE A 631 -24.02 79.25 -2.37
N LEU A 632 -23.35 78.19 -1.91
CA LEU A 632 -22.65 78.17 -0.62
C LEU A 632 -21.52 79.21 -0.56
N GLU A 633 -20.76 79.38 -1.64
CA GLU A 633 -19.71 80.41 -1.71
C GLU A 633 -20.29 81.82 -1.53
N LYS A 634 -21.43 82.12 -2.16
CA LYS A 634 -22.11 83.41 -1.99
C LYS A 634 -22.69 83.57 -0.59
N LEU A 635 -23.28 82.52 -0.03
CA LEU A 635 -23.80 82.53 1.34
C LEU A 635 -22.69 82.77 2.36
N LEU A 636 -21.52 82.13 2.22
CA LEU A 636 -20.36 82.36 3.08
C LEU A 636 -19.83 83.79 2.94
N ALA A 637 -19.77 84.34 1.72
CA ALA A 637 -19.39 85.74 1.51
C ALA A 637 -20.38 86.71 2.21
N MET A 638 -21.68 86.43 2.13
CA MET A 638 -22.71 87.20 2.84
C MET A 638 -22.62 87.02 4.35
N GLU A 639 -22.32 85.81 4.84
CA GLU A 639 -22.12 85.52 6.26
C GLU A 639 -20.98 86.36 6.85
N SER A 640 -19.86 86.46 6.14
CA SER A 640 -18.69 87.24 6.57
C SER A 640 -18.90 88.76 6.52
N THR A 641 -19.79 89.26 5.66
CA THR A 641 -19.97 90.70 5.42
C THR A 641 -21.21 91.29 6.09
N ALA A 642 -22.28 90.51 6.24
CA ALA A 642 -23.53 90.98 6.82
C ALA A 642 -23.47 91.13 8.35
N GLY A 643 -22.53 90.46 9.04
CA GLY A 643 -22.43 90.49 10.49
C GLY A 643 -23.77 90.13 11.15
N LEU A 644 -24.25 90.95 12.10
CA LEU A 644 -25.55 90.72 12.72
C LEU A 644 -26.74 90.88 11.74
N LEU A 645 -26.60 91.57 10.61
CA LEU A 645 -27.71 91.78 9.66
C LEU A 645 -28.22 90.49 9.00
N ARG A 646 -27.49 89.38 9.11
CA ARG A 646 -27.94 88.05 8.69
C ARG A 646 -29.17 87.56 9.45
N PHE A 647 -29.43 88.11 10.64
CA PHE A 647 -30.60 87.76 11.45
C PHE A 647 -31.78 88.70 11.18
N PRO A 648 -33.04 88.20 11.22
CA PRO A 648 -34.21 89.04 11.06
C PRO A 648 -34.27 90.20 12.08
N PRO A 649 -34.94 91.32 11.77
CA PRO A 649 -34.97 92.50 12.66
C PRO A 649 -35.50 92.21 14.07
N GLN A 650 -36.50 91.34 14.21
CA GLN A 650 -37.14 91.05 15.49
C GLN A 650 -36.20 90.35 16.50
N PRO A 651 -35.52 89.22 16.17
CA PRO A 651 -34.47 88.65 17.04
C PRO A 651 -33.37 89.65 17.41
N ARG A 652 -32.94 90.51 16.47
CA ARG A 652 -31.91 91.52 16.74
C ARG A 652 -32.39 92.59 17.72
N ALA A 653 -33.63 93.05 17.58
CA ALA A 653 -34.25 93.99 18.51
C ALA A 653 -34.40 93.37 19.90
N LEU A 654 -34.86 92.12 20.00
CA LEU A 654 -34.94 91.38 21.25
C LEU A 654 -33.56 91.19 21.89
N ALA A 655 -32.54 90.85 21.11
CA ALA A 655 -31.16 90.73 21.60
C ALA A 655 -30.60 92.07 22.11
N CYS A 656 -30.88 93.18 21.41
CA CYS A 656 -30.46 94.52 21.86
C CYS A 656 -31.18 94.95 23.15
N LEU A 657 -32.50 94.68 23.25
CA LEU A 657 -33.29 94.95 24.46
C LEU A 657 -32.78 94.12 25.63
N PHE A 658 -32.52 92.83 25.40
CA PHE A 658 -31.91 91.95 26.39
C PHE A 658 -30.56 92.48 26.85
N TRP A 659 -29.68 92.86 25.92
CA TRP A 659 -28.36 93.41 26.24
C TRP A 659 -28.45 94.70 27.05
N ALA A 660 -29.35 95.62 26.68
CA ALA A 660 -29.57 96.88 27.38
C ALA A 660 -30.13 96.68 28.79
N ALA A 661 -31.03 95.70 28.98
CA ALA A 661 -31.68 95.44 30.27
C ALA A 661 -30.90 94.48 31.20
N CYS A 662 -30.05 93.62 30.65
CA CYS A 662 -29.27 92.63 31.42
C CYS A 662 -28.24 93.35 32.29
N LYS A 663 -28.24 93.15 33.62
CA LYS A 663 -27.25 93.76 34.54
C LYS A 663 -26.13 92.80 34.94
N ASP A 664 -26.15 91.58 34.43
CA ASP A 664 -25.16 90.54 34.73
C ASP A 664 -24.04 90.59 33.68
N ASP A 665 -22.86 91.04 34.10
CA ASP A 665 -21.69 91.15 33.24
C ASP A 665 -21.21 89.80 32.68
N ARG A 666 -21.59 88.67 33.30
CA ARG A 666 -21.29 87.33 32.77
C ARG A 666 -22.10 86.98 31.53
N LEU A 667 -23.31 87.52 31.41
CA LEU A 667 -24.19 87.33 30.24
C LEU A 667 -23.93 88.37 29.14
N ARG A 668 -23.24 89.48 29.48
CA ARG A 668 -22.76 90.50 28.54
C ARG A 668 -21.35 90.27 27.98
N GLY A 669 -20.70 89.18 28.35
CA GLY A 669 -19.31 88.91 27.96
C GLY A 669 -19.13 87.55 27.30
N ARG A 670 -19.38 87.48 25.99
CA ARG A 670 -18.76 86.52 25.05
C ARG A 670 -18.65 87.14 23.67
#